data_AF-A0A673JFQ3-F1
#
_entry.id   AF-A0A673JFQ3-F1
#
_cell.length_a   1.000
_cell.length_b   1.000
_cell.length_c   1.000
_cell.angle_alpha   90.00
_cell.angle_beta   90.00
_cell.angle_gamma   90.00
#
_symmetry.space_group_name_H-M   'P 1'
#
loop_
_entity.id
_entity.type
_entity.pdbx_description
1 polymer ?
#
loop_
_entity_poly.entity_id
_entity_poly.type
_entity_poly.pdbx_seq_one_letter_code
_entity_poly.pdbx_strand_id
1 'polypeptide(L)'
;MDCATIPLVLLCSLASFTPIMGCFCDHYPWSLWSYCTKTCNSGTQTRTRAVRYDEHWNKNNCFQLCQTHETRACNVEACTINCQLTEFGPWSECSPCAKKSVSKGGKYDLLFQYDREELKTYGLTEGEINSCFRQDSTIIAIFYNRISYSSTCGKTTLKTKYEGSIVKAAEKCITSVQGGRAEYTAALAWERRGVLPNSTTYQNWIKSTIDNPTVIDFELLPLVNLVRGFSCALTRRRHLHRALEEYQTEFDSCKCAPCPNNARPALSGTECICICQTGTYGPNCEKRARDYTADEVDGHWSCWSSWSTCDATLKKHRSRTCSNPAPQRGGRPCQGPEKQVEECTISIFQTQNVCINDDDFETEGSRESQLPPGASGCPKPHPPANSHLRINKRQYDYGDHEEFVCFTGFELDGYQLIHCLQDGTWEKPKGRCIKKVCAKPTVPDGMTIYPDKMEFQVGSDIMLACIESGMSPSGRQYYTCGKSLVWEPSIPQDIHCKIDKPFVPDSSCKLGEMHDGTKCVCMSKERCRNYRADLCVFDADKDTAIMISLCAFCADRCHGDRLYFMNNGLCKTDAGSLDWAKFRANVSEQSSVQEPCGLDTCYEWETCSVSKTCECKIPRECSKDGKQMYCLKIVRTQSTRSLNLCFMAAMKCSKMEFELLHEGPCASS
;
A
#
# COMPACT_ATOMS: atom_id res chain seq x y z
N MET A 1 -24.43 8.08 62.79
CA MET A 1 -25.22 8.23 64.03
C MET A 1 -25.78 9.63 64.02
N ASP A 2 -27.08 9.74 63.77
CA ASP A 2 -27.85 10.97 63.97
C ASP A 2 -27.82 11.39 65.44
N CYS A 3 -27.85 12.71 65.70
CA CYS A 3 -28.87 13.29 66.59
C CYS A 3 -28.87 14.82 66.53
N ALA A 4 -30.07 15.38 66.47
CA ALA A 4 -30.41 16.79 66.39
C ALA A 4 -30.29 17.55 67.73
N THR A 5 -30.32 18.90 67.69
CA THR A 5 -31.02 19.75 68.67
C THR A 5 -31.19 21.20 68.17
N ILE A 6 -32.40 21.73 68.37
CA ILE A 6 -32.96 23.10 68.16
C ILE A 6 -33.15 23.66 69.62
N PRO A 7 -33.14 24.98 70.00
CA PRO A 7 -34.12 26.00 69.52
C PRO A 7 -33.84 27.53 69.60
N LEU A 8 -34.58 28.22 68.71
CA LEU A 8 -35.32 29.51 68.78
C LEU A 8 -35.19 30.47 69.99
N VAL A 9 -35.07 31.77 69.68
CA VAL A 9 -35.74 32.88 70.39
C VAL A 9 -36.28 33.90 69.37
N LEU A 10 -37.57 34.23 69.50
CA LEU A 10 -38.37 35.27 68.84
C LEU A 10 -38.18 36.65 69.50
N LEU A 11 -38.34 37.76 68.75
CA LEU A 11 -39.45 38.72 68.96
C LEU A 11 -39.48 39.91 67.97
N CYS A 12 -40.72 40.28 67.66
CA CYS A 12 -41.26 41.28 66.73
C CYS A 12 -40.86 42.75 66.94
N SER A 13 -40.94 43.55 65.86
CA SER A 13 -41.89 44.70 65.77
C SER A 13 -41.93 45.31 64.35
N LEU A 14 -43.13 45.75 63.98
CA LEU A 14 -43.57 46.20 62.66
C LEU A 14 -43.07 47.61 62.30
N ALA A 15 -42.62 47.81 61.06
CA ALA A 15 -42.78 49.08 60.32
C ALA A 15 -42.64 48.87 58.80
N SER A 16 -43.73 49.12 58.07
CA SER A 16 -43.79 49.50 56.65
C SER A 16 -43.03 48.66 55.61
N PHE A 17 -43.76 47.78 54.92
CA PHE A 17 -43.38 47.29 53.59
C PHE A 17 -43.29 48.46 52.60
N THR A 18 -42.08 48.85 52.24
CA THR A 18 -41.79 49.37 50.91
C THR A 18 -41.21 48.21 50.10
N PRO A 19 -41.61 47.99 48.84
CA PRO A 19 -41.00 46.95 48.03
C PRO A 19 -39.57 47.37 47.77
N ILE A 20 -38.60 46.81 48.51
CA ILE A 20 -37.20 46.92 48.14
C ILE A 20 -37.07 46.11 46.86
N MET A 21 -37.22 46.77 45.71
CA MET A 21 -36.83 46.19 44.43
C MET A 21 -35.32 45.91 44.53
N GLY A 22 -34.96 44.64 44.67
CA GLY A 22 -33.57 44.22 44.69
C GLY A 22 -32.85 44.73 43.43
N CYS A 23 -31.61 45.21 43.59
CA CYS A 23 -30.87 45.70 42.45
C CYS A 23 -30.61 44.58 41.43
N PHE A 24 -31.06 44.77 40.18
CA PHE A 24 -30.83 43.84 39.09
C PHE A 24 -29.65 44.29 38.23
N CYS A 25 -28.47 43.74 38.51
CA CYS A 25 -27.21 44.23 37.97
C CYS A 25 -27.01 44.02 36.45
N ASP A 26 -27.85 43.20 35.80
CA ASP A 26 -27.81 42.96 34.34
C ASP A 26 -28.34 44.15 33.53
N HIS A 27 -28.98 45.12 34.19
CA HIS A 27 -29.38 46.38 33.59
C HIS A 27 -28.18 47.21 33.07
N TYR A 28 -26.96 46.95 33.58
CA TYR A 28 -25.73 47.59 33.13
C TYR A 28 -24.83 46.57 32.44
N PRO A 29 -24.74 46.60 31.09
CA PRO A 29 -24.01 45.57 30.35
C PRO A 29 -22.51 45.66 30.59
N TRP A 30 -21.88 44.50 30.58
CA TRP A 30 -20.42 44.38 30.65
C TRP A 30 -19.76 44.82 29.36
N SER A 31 -18.58 45.42 29.47
CA SER A 31 -17.66 45.57 28.35
C SER A 31 -17.12 44.22 27.88
N LEU A 32 -16.52 44.22 26.68
CA LEU A 32 -15.75 43.08 26.20
C LEU A 32 -14.57 42.80 27.15
N TRP A 33 -14.20 41.52 27.26
CA TRP A 33 -13.00 41.13 27.99
C TRP A 33 -11.75 41.78 27.41
N SER A 34 -10.86 42.25 28.28
CA SER A 34 -9.54 42.72 27.87
C SER A 34 -8.71 41.59 27.26
N TYR A 35 -7.60 41.92 26.60
CA TYR A 35 -6.62 40.92 26.17
C TYR A 35 -6.02 40.20 27.38
N CYS A 36 -5.69 38.92 27.21
CA CYS A 36 -5.12 38.12 28.28
C CYS A 36 -3.73 38.65 28.64
N THR A 37 -3.46 38.84 29.93
CA THR A 37 -2.19 39.39 30.42
C THR A 37 -0.98 38.51 30.08
N LYS A 38 -1.19 37.23 29.78
CA LYS A 38 -0.16 36.29 29.35
C LYS A 38 -0.65 35.45 28.19
N THR A 39 0.24 35.09 27.27
CA THR A 39 -0.06 34.18 26.15
C THR A 39 -0.13 32.70 26.56
N CYS A 40 0.49 32.33 27.70
CA CYS A 40 0.48 31.00 28.32
C CYS A 40 0.93 31.12 29.80
N ASN A 41 0.90 30.04 30.59
CA ASN A 41 1.13 30.01 32.04
C ASN A 41 0.12 30.85 32.87
N SER A 42 -1.17 30.67 32.59
CA SER A 42 -2.31 31.25 33.34
C SER A 42 -2.23 32.77 33.47
N GLY A 43 -2.69 33.45 32.43
CA GLY A 43 -2.98 34.89 32.45
C GLY A 43 -4.36 35.19 33.06
N THR A 44 -4.67 36.48 33.13
CA THR A 44 -5.94 37.02 33.62
C THR A 44 -6.51 38.01 32.63
N GLN A 45 -7.81 37.94 32.39
CA GLN A 45 -8.57 38.95 31.66
C GLN A 45 -9.55 39.62 32.60
N THR A 46 -9.82 40.90 32.33
CA THR A 46 -10.71 41.72 33.13
C THR A 46 -11.74 42.38 32.22
N ARG A 47 -12.96 42.56 32.73
CA ARG A 47 -13.99 43.39 32.10
C ARG A 47 -14.68 44.24 33.15
N THR A 48 -15.17 45.38 32.73
CA THR A 48 -15.92 46.31 33.59
C THR A 48 -17.29 46.57 33.01
N ARG A 49 -18.30 46.81 33.84
CA ARG A 49 -19.61 47.26 33.36
C ARG A 49 -19.74 48.75 33.60
N ALA A 50 -20.17 49.48 32.58
CA ALA A 50 -20.34 50.92 32.64
C ALA A 50 -21.65 51.24 33.37
N VAL A 51 -21.56 51.41 34.68
CA VAL A 51 -22.70 51.78 35.52
C VAL A 51 -23.04 53.25 35.30
N ARG A 52 -24.32 53.55 35.06
CA ARG A 52 -24.84 54.92 35.11
C ARG A 52 -25.47 55.15 36.48
N TYR A 53 -25.07 56.20 37.19
CA TYR A 53 -25.59 56.59 38.50
C TYR A 53 -26.98 57.24 38.37
N ASP A 54 -27.92 56.53 37.76
CA ASP A 54 -29.29 56.98 37.60
C ASP A 54 -30.12 56.78 38.89
N GLU A 55 -31.37 57.21 38.87
CA GLU A 55 -32.27 57.03 40.02
C GLU A 55 -32.40 55.56 40.44
N HIS A 56 -32.30 54.61 39.49
CA HIS A 56 -32.40 53.18 39.79
C HIS A 56 -31.19 52.68 40.58
N TRP A 57 -29.97 53.09 40.18
CA TRP A 57 -28.74 52.74 40.88
C TRP A 57 -28.75 53.19 42.35
N ASN A 58 -29.23 54.42 42.61
CA ASN A 58 -29.20 55.02 43.93
C ASN A 58 -30.36 54.55 44.83
N LYS A 59 -31.57 54.36 44.28
CA LYS A 59 -32.74 53.92 45.08
C LYS A 59 -32.67 52.46 45.52
N ASN A 60 -31.99 51.59 44.76
CA ASN A 60 -31.97 50.13 45.01
C ASN A 60 -30.67 49.61 45.65
N ASN A 61 -29.83 50.49 46.22
CA ASN A 61 -28.57 50.14 46.87
C ASN A 61 -27.61 49.28 46.00
N CYS A 62 -27.63 49.51 44.68
CA CYS A 62 -26.87 48.73 43.71
C CYS A 62 -25.35 48.76 43.94
N PHE A 63 -24.82 49.82 44.57
CA PHE A 63 -23.40 49.96 44.86
C PHE A 63 -22.84 48.87 45.80
N GLN A 64 -23.68 48.29 46.67
CA GLN A 64 -23.29 47.23 47.60
C GLN A 64 -23.50 45.84 47.02
N LEU A 65 -24.37 45.69 46.01
CA LEU A 65 -24.82 44.39 45.51
C LEU A 65 -24.25 44.05 44.12
N CYS A 66 -23.86 45.04 43.31
CA CYS A 66 -23.36 44.82 41.95
C CYS A 66 -21.84 44.97 41.86
N GLN A 67 -21.14 43.89 41.49
CA GLN A 67 -19.71 43.94 41.16
C GLN A 67 -19.44 44.82 39.92
N THR A 68 -18.58 45.83 39.99
CA THR A 68 -18.32 46.72 38.85
C THR A 68 -17.21 46.23 37.91
N HIS A 69 -16.43 45.26 38.38
CA HIS A 69 -15.33 44.63 37.66
C HIS A 69 -15.39 43.12 37.87
N GLU A 70 -15.03 42.37 36.83
CA GLU A 70 -14.94 40.93 36.86
C GLU A 70 -13.59 40.51 36.28
N THR A 71 -12.97 39.51 36.91
CA THR A 71 -11.68 38.96 36.49
C THR A 71 -11.77 37.45 36.34
N ARG A 72 -11.21 36.91 35.26
CA ARG A 72 -11.14 35.47 35.02
C ARG A 72 -9.77 35.02 34.54
N ALA A 73 -9.43 33.75 34.77
CA ALA A 73 -8.25 33.13 34.22
C ALA A 73 -8.39 32.89 32.70
N CYS A 74 -7.28 33.01 31.98
CA CYS A 74 -7.16 32.76 30.53
C CYS A 74 -5.78 32.16 30.23
N ASN A 75 -5.64 31.45 29.11
CA ASN A 75 -4.38 30.84 28.66
C ASN A 75 -3.71 29.99 29.77
N VAL A 76 -4.47 29.07 30.36
CA VAL A 76 -4.05 28.20 31.48
C VAL A 76 -3.04 27.11 31.09
N GLU A 77 -2.76 26.95 29.80
CA GLU A 77 -1.79 25.99 29.29
C GLU A 77 -0.36 26.43 29.61
N ALA A 78 0.51 25.46 29.93
CA ALA A 78 1.91 25.74 30.22
C ALA A 78 2.65 26.21 28.96
N CYS A 79 3.42 27.30 29.05
CA CYS A 79 4.30 27.70 27.96
C CYS A 79 5.35 26.61 27.72
N THR A 80 5.68 26.34 26.46
CA THR A 80 6.87 25.55 26.12
C THR A 80 8.11 26.28 26.63
N ILE A 81 8.73 25.77 27.68
CA ILE A 81 9.96 26.32 28.21
C ILE A 81 11.09 25.84 27.30
N ASN A 82 11.52 26.71 26.38
CA ASN A 82 12.84 26.57 25.77
C ASN A 82 13.88 26.92 26.83
N CYS A 83 14.24 25.95 27.66
CA CYS A 83 15.36 26.09 28.59
C CYS A 83 16.63 26.33 27.76
N GLN A 84 17.26 27.50 27.89
CA GLN A 84 18.65 27.65 27.48
C GLN A 84 19.48 26.81 28.44
N LEU A 85 19.87 25.62 27.97
CA LEU A 85 20.73 24.70 28.70
C LEU A 85 22.10 25.36 28.89
N THR A 86 22.63 25.32 30.11
CA THR A 86 24.03 25.64 30.37
C THR A 86 24.92 24.60 29.68
N GLU A 87 26.21 24.90 29.46
CA GLU A 87 27.15 23.87 29.03
C GLU A 87 27.09 22.67 29.98
N PHE A 88 27.11 21.47 29.40
CA PHE A 88 27.09 20.25 30.18
C PHE A 88 28.35 20.19 31.05
N GLY A 89 28.18 19.82 32.33
CA GLY A 89 29.31 19.35 33.13
C GLY A 89 29.93 18.09 32.52
N PRO A 90 31.09 17.64 33.01
CA PRO A 90 31.68 16.38 32.57
C PRO A 90 30.69 15.23 32.71
N TRP A 91 30.64 14.36 31.70
CA TRP A 91 29.75 13.20 31.69
C TRP A 91 30.03 12.30 32.90
N SER A 92 28.99 11.99 33.67
CA SER A 92 29.04 10.88 34.63
C SER A 92 29.11 9.55 33.88
N GLU A 93 29.66 8.50 34.50
CA GLU A 93 29.54 7.15 33.94
C GLU A 93 28.06 6.76 33.76
N CYS A 94 27.66 6.46 32.53
CA CYS A 94 26.32 5.99 32.24
C CYS A 94 26.21 4.49 32.52
N SER A 95 25.20 4.09 33.32
CA SER A 95 24.81 2.68 33.43
C SER A 95 24.35 2.17 32.05
N PRO A 96 24.80 0.97 31.62
CA PRO A 96 24.40 0.38 30.34
C PRO A 96 22.91 0.01 30.27
N CYS A 97 22.25 -0.05 31.43
CA CYS A 97 20.88 -0.51 31.56
C CYS A 97 19.97 0.55 32.21
N ALA A 98 18.76 0.70 31.67
CA ALA A 98 17.64 1.44 32.23
C ALA A 98 16.80 0.54 33.16
N LYS A 99 16.14 1.11 34.16
CA LYS A 99 15.30 0.37 35.12
C LYS A 99 13.83 0.40 34.67
N LYS A 100 13.13 -0.75 34.65
CA LYS A 100 11.76 -0.91 34.10
C LYS A 100 10.68 -1.08 35.18
N SER A 101 10.83 -2.07 36.04
CA SER A 101 10.02 -2.24 37.26
C SER A 101 10.81 -1.65 38.42
N VAL A 102 10.20 -0.90 39.32
CA VAL A 102 10.94 -0.16 40.35
C VAL A 102 10.16 -0.20 41.66
N SER A 103 10.64 -1.02 42.61
CA SER A 103 10.28 -0.85 44.02
C SER A 103 11.11 0.29 44.61
N LYS A 104 10.42 1.24 45.25
CA LYS A 104 11.02 2.45 45.84
C LYS A 104 10.97 2.36 47.36
N GLY A 105 12.08 2.60 48.03
CA GLY A 105 12.13 2.59 49.49
C GLY A 105 13.54 2.87 50.03
N GLY A 106 13.83 2.37 51.22
CA GLY A 106 15.19 2.29 51.76
C GLY A 106 15.66 0.84 51.87
N LYS A 107 16.93 0.58 51.54
CA LYS A 107 17.58 -0.71 51.79
C LYS A 107 18.59 -0.55 52.91
N TYR A 108 18.48 -1.36 53.96
CA TYR A 108 19.41 -1.36 55.09
C TYR A 108 19.98 -2.76 55.29
N ASP A 109 21.18 -2.97 54.76
CA ASP A 109 21.90 -4.23 54.87
C ASP A 109 22.90 -4.15 56.04
N LEU A 110 22.84 -5.14 56.93
CA LEU A 110 23.72 -5.29 58.08
C LEU A 110 24.53 -6.60 57.94
N LEU A 111 25.84 -6.48 57.82
CA LEU A 111 26.74 -7.63 57.75
C LEU A 111 27.63 -7.68 58.98
N PHE A 112 27.38 -8.63 59.87
CA PHE A 112 28.18 -8.83 61.08
C PHE A 112 29.27 -9.89 60.84
N GLN A 113 30.51 -9.55 61.16
CA GLN A 113 31.67 -10.43 61.14
C GLN A 113 31.98 -10.88 62.56
N TYR A 114 32.30 -12.17 62.75
CA TYR A 114 32.63 -12.75 64.06
C TYR A 114 33.95 -13.49 64.02
N ASP A 115 34.67 -13.47 65.14
CA ASP A 115 35.74 -14.41 65.39
C ASP A 115 35.14 -15.77 65.74
N ARG A 116 35.42 -16.78 64.91
CA ARG A 116 34.95 -18.15 65.12
C ARG A 116 35.52 -18.76 66.41
N GLU A 117 36.74 -18.42 66.81
CA GLU A 117 37.34 -18.95 68.05
C GLU A 117 36.68 -18.31 69.28
N GLU A 118 36.39 -17.00 69.25
CA GLU A 118 35.64 -16.32 70.31
C GLU A 118 34.21 -16.90 70.42
N LEU A 119 33.54 -17.16 69.28
CA LEU A 119 32.23 -17.82 69.26
C LEU A 119 32.24 -19.22 69.90
N LYS A 120 33.30 -20.01 69.68
CA LYS A 120 33.46 -21.32 70.35
C LYS A 120 33.65 -21.19 71.86
N THR A 121 34.36 -20.16 72.33
CA THR A 121 34.53 -19.93 73.79
C THR A 121 33.22 -19.61 74.52
N TYR A 122 32.18 -19.18 73.79
CA TYR A 122 30.85 -18.94 74.36
C TYR A 122 30.03 -20.23 74.54
N GLY A 123 30.46 -21.36 73.98
CA GLY A 123 29.81 -22.66 74.16
C GLY A 123 28.38 -22.72 73.62
N LEU A 124 28.06 -21.96 72.56
CA LEU A 124 26.77 -21.96 71.87
C LEU A 124 26.83 -22.86 70.63
N THR A 125 25.77 -23.64 70.39
CA THR A 125 25.61 -24.40 69.13
C THR A 125 25.17 -23.47 67.99
N GLU A 126 25.37 -23.88 66.72
CA GLU A 126 24.98 -23.06 65.56
C GLU A 126 23.48 -22.74 65.53
N GLY A 127 22.62 -23.67 65.97
CA GLY A 127 21.18 -23.44 66.13
C GLY A 127 20.87 -22.43 67.24
N GLU A 128 21.61 -22.47 68.36
CA GLU A 128 21.48 -21.48 69.44
C GLU A 128 21.99 -20.10 69.01
N ILE A 129 23.11 -20.04 68.29
CA ILE A 129 23.66 -18.81 67.70
C ILE A 129 22.60 -18.17 66.80
N ASN A 130 21.99 -18.93 65.89
CA ASN A 130 20.93 -18.44 65.00
C ASN A 130 19.69 -17.96 65.77
N SER A 131 19.31 -18.65 66.85
CA SER A 131 18.19 -18.24 67.70
C SER A 131 18.50 -16.92 68.43
N CYS A 132 19.70 -16.78 68.99
CA CYS A 132 20.17 -15.56 69.65
C CYS A 132 20.31 -14.42 68.65
N PHE A 133 20.78 -14.72 67.45
CA PHE A 133 20.85 -13.76 66.36
C PHE A 133 19.48 -13.26 65.95
N ARG A 134 18.48 -14.15 65.80
CA ARG A 134 17.11 -13.76 65.49
C ARG A 134 16.50 -12.89 66.58
N GLN A 135 16.81 -13.18 67.84
CA GLN A 135 16.35 -12.40 68.99
C GLN A 135 17.02 -11.02 69.02
N ASP A 136 18.34 -10.94 68.85
CA ASP A 136 19.08 -9.67 68.78
C ASP A 136 18.73 -8.87 67.52
N SER A 137 18.51 -9.52 66.38
CA SER A 137 18.14 -8.86 65.12
C SER A 137 16.70 -8.34 65.15
N THR A 138 15.77 -9.00 65.83
CA THR A 138 14.43 -8.44 66.08
C THR A 138 14.50 -7.25 67.04
N ILE A 139 15.40 -7.30 68.03
CA ILE A 139 15.68 -6.16 68.91
C ILE A 139 16.27 -4.99 68.12
N ILE A 140 17.14 -5.23 67.14
CA ILE A 140 17.67 -4.18 66.26
C ILE A 140 16.65 -3.73 65.22
N ALA A 141 15.78 -4.60 64.70
CA ALA A 141 14.78 -4.20 63.72
C ALA A 141 13.60 -3.41 64.33
N ILE A 142 13.30 -3.64 65.62
CA ILE A 142 12.13 -3.09 66.33
C ILE A 142 12.56 -2.09 67.44
N PHE A 143 13.85 -2.02 67.78
CA PHE A 143 14.52 -1.10 68.72
C PHE A 143 13.75 -0.81 70.04
N TYR A 144 13.38 -1.85 70.80
CA TYR A 144 12.83 -1.69 72.16
C TYR A 144 13.93 -1.35 73.19
N ASN A 145 13.63 -0.47 74.16
CA ASN A 145 14.50 -0.09 75.29
C ASN A 145 14.39 -1.00 76.54
N ARG A 146 13.66 -2.12 76.49
CA ARG A 146 13.52 -3.04 77.65
C ARG A 146 13.85 -4.48 77.29
N ILE A 147 14.67 -5.10 78.13
CA ILE A 147 15.34 -6.38 77.88
C ILE A 147 14.65 -7.52 78.65
N SER A 148 14.41 -8.64 77.97
CA SER A 148 14.32 -9.98 78.54
C SER A 148 14.97 -10.95 77.54
N TYR A 149 16.19 -11.39 77.83
CA TYR A 149 16.90 -12.38 77.01
C TYR A 149 16.41 -13.80 77.35
N SER A 150 16.29 -14.66 76.34
CA SER A 150 16.12 -16.09 76.55
C SER A 150 17.29 -16.63 77.40
N SER A 151 17.01 -17.55 78.33
CA SER A 151 18.02 -18.16 79.22
C SER A 151 19.20 -18.79 78.47
N THR A 152 19.00 -19.15 77.20
CA THR A 152 20.01 -19.76 76.32
C THR A 152 21.04 -18.77 75.78
N CYS A 153 20.63 -17.54 75.46
CA CYS A 153 21.50 -16.47 74.94
C CYS A 153 22.23 -15.72 76.06
N GLY A 154 21.72 -15.83 77.29
CA GLY A 154 22.31 -15.29 78.50
C GLY A 154 23.38 -16.17 79.16
N LYS A 155 24.03 -17.10 78.42
CA LYS A 155 25.17 -17.88 78.95
C LYS A 155 26.24 -16.94 79.53
N THR A 156 26.89 -17.37 80.62
CA THR A 156 27.72 -16.55 81.52
C THR A 156 28.79 -15.73 80.81
N THR A 157 29.46 -16.28 79.80
CA THR A 157 30.56 -15.61 79.09
C THR A 157 30.09 -14.44 78.20
N LEU A 158 28.96 -14.60 77.50
CA LEU A 158 28.39 -13.54 76.65
C LEU A 158 27.74 -12.44 77.52
N LYS A 159 27.14 -12.84 78.64
CA LYS A 159 26.50 -11.94 79.61
C LYS A 159 27.50 -11.05 80.34
N THR A 160 28.68 -11.57 80.70
CA THR A 160 29.71 -10.80 81.42
C THR A 160 30.47 -9.83 80.51
N LYS A 161 30.72 -10.20 79.24
CA LYS A 161 31.53 -9.39 78.31
C LYS A 161 30.73 -8.45 77.41
N TYR A 162 29.53 -8.86 77.00
CA TYR A 162 28.73 -8.13 76.00
C TYR A 162 27.25 -7.99 76.39
N GLU A 163 26.96 -8.04 77.70
CA GLU A 163 25.60 -7.89 78.26
C GLU A 163 24.57 -8.91 77.71
N GLY A 164 25.04 -10.02 77.14
CA GLY A 164 24.20 -11.06 76.55
C GLY A 164 23.77 -10.79 75.10
N SER A 165 24.32 -9.75 74.45
CA SER A 165 24.07 -9.48 73.03
C SER A 165 25.13 -10.12 72.13
N ILE A 166 24.67 -10.95 71.20
CA ILE A 166 25.52 -11.54 70.17
C ILE A 166 25.91 -10.51 69.11
N VAL A 167 25.11 -9.47 68.87
CA VAL A 167 25.50 -8.40 67.92
C VAL A 167 26.66 -7.56 68.45
N LYS A 168 26.68 -7.28 69.77
CA LYS A 168 27.82 -6.59 70.41
C LYS A 168 29.11 -7.42 70.40
N ALA A 169 28.99 -8.74 70.31
CA ALA A 169 30.13 -9.67 70.20
C ALA A 169 30.74 -9.72 68.79
N ALA A 170 30.15 -9.06 67.79
CA ALA A 170 30.70 -9.01 66.44
C ALA A 170 32.06 -8.29 66.41
N GLU A 171 32.99 -8.82 65.62
CA GLU A 171 34.30 -8.22 65.38
C GLU A 171 34.23 -6.95 64.54
N LYS A 172 33.27 -6.91 63.63
CA LYS A 172 33.00 -5.79 62.74
C LYS A 172 31.54 -5.89 62.32
N CYS A 173 30.90 -4.77 62.06
CA CYS A 173 29.71 -4.75 61.24
C CYS A 173 29.94 -3.79 60.09
N ILE A 174 29.55 -4.23 58.91
CA ILE A 174 29.55 -3.44 57.70
C ILE A 174 28.08 -3.12 57.42
N THR A 175 27.78 -1.85 57.39
CA THR A 175 26.43 -1.34 57.16
C THR A 175 26.36 -0.73 55.77
N SER A 176 25.34 -1.11 55.00
CA SER A 176 25.06 -0.53 53.69
C SER A 176 23.64 0.02 53.73
N VAL A 177 23.54 1.34 53.81
CA VAL A 177 22.27 2.08 53.83
C VAL A 177 22.08 2.75 52.49
N GLN A 178 20.97 2.45 51.81
CA GLN A 178 20.60 3.05 50.53
C GLN A 178 19.22 3.69 50.65
N GLY A 179 19.07 4.90 50.10
CA GLY A 179 17.85 5.71 50.23
C GLY A 179 17.73 6.42 51.57
N GLY A 180 16.92 7.47 51.62
CA GLY A 180 16.82 8.40 52.74
C GLY A 180 17.79 9.59 52.61
N ARG A 181 17.66 10.56 53.52
CA ARG A 181 18.58 11.72 53.55
C ARG A 181 19.96 11.30 54.05
N ALA A 182 21.00 11.91 53.45
CA ALA A 182 22.41 11.64 53.74
C ALA A 182 22.75 11.71 55.25
N GLU A 183 22.11 12.64 55.98
CA GLU A 183 22.27 12.80 57.43
C GLU A 183 21.84 11.56 58.24
N TYR A 184 20.69 10.96 57.89
CA TYR A 184 20.18 9.78 58.58
C TYR A 184 20.85 8.51 58.09
N THR A 185 21.26 8.44 56.82
CA THR A 185 22.02 7.30 56.30
C THR A 185 23.41 7.22 56.94
N ALA A 186 24.09 8.35 57.09
CA ALA A 186 25.38 8.41 57.79
C ALA A 186 25.24 8.06 59.28
N ALA A 187 24.14 8.46 59.92
CA ALA A 187 23.87 8.11 61.32
C ALA A 187 23.53 6.63 61.54
N LEU A 188 22.99 5.95 60.53
CA LEU A 188 22.76 4.49 60.53
C LEU A 188 24.00 3.69 60.11
N ALA A 189 24.97 4.33 59.45
CA ALA A 189 26.22 3.70 59.07
C ALA A 189 27.08 3.43 60.33
N TRP A 190 26.87 2.28 60.95
CA TRP A 190 27.54 1.91 62.21
C TRP A 190 28.88 1.22 61.95
N GLU A 191 29.91 1.67 62.66
CA GLU A 191 31.17 0.95 62.84
C GLU A 191 31.39 0.65 64.34
N ARG A 192 32.10 -0.44 64.66
CA ARG A 192 32.20 -1.10 65.99
C ARG A 192 32.46 -0.19 67.21
N ARG A 193 32.97 1.03 67.03
CA ARG A 193 33.25 1.97 68.12
C ARG A 193 32.14 3.00 68.38
N GLY A 194 31.05 2.98 67.59
CA GLY A 194 29.88 3.85 67.77
C GLY A 194 28.80 3.26 68.67
N VAL A 195 27.91 4.11 69.19
CA VAL A 195 26.67 3.67 69.85
C VAL A 195 25.75 3.04 68.80
N LEU A 196 25.13 1.90 69.11
CA LEU A 196 24.11 1.30 68.23
C LEU A 196 23.06 2.36 67.86
N PRO A 197 22.67 2.47 66.57
CA PRO A 197 21.71 3.49 66.16
C PRO A 197 20.42 3.37 66.97
N ASN A 198 19.89 4.50 67.46
CA ASN A 198 18.68 4.50 68.28
C ASN A 198 17.42 4.30 67.40
N SER A 199 16.32 3.86 68.03
CA SER A 199 15.02 3.67 67.36
C SER A 199 14.58 4.93 66.59
N THR A 200 14.84 6.10 67.15
CA THR A 200 14.46 7.40 66.58
C THR A 200 15.20 7.69 65.28
N THR A 201 16.49 7.38 65.16
CA THR A 201 17.33 7.57 63.98
C THR A 201 16.85 6.66 62.85
N TYR A 202 16.52 5.41 63.15
CA TYR A 202 15.93 4.49 62.17
C TYR A 202 14.55 4.93 61.70
N GLN A 203 13.67 5.35 62.62
CA GLN A 203 12.35 5.88 62.27
C GLN A 203 12.44 7.18 61.45
N ASN A 204 13.38 8.06 61.78
CA ASN A 204 13.65 9.27 61.00
C ASN A 204 14.20 8.94 59.62
N TRP A 205 15.08 7.93 59.51
CA TRP A 205 15.53 7.41 58.22
C TRP A 205 14.39 6.83 57.39
N ILE A 206 13.53 5.97 57.95
CA ILE A 206 12.33 5.43 57.26
C ILE A 206 11.43 6.57 56.79
N LYS A 207 11.15 7.57 57.63
CA LYS A 207 10.37 8.74 57.20
C LYS A 207 11.07 9.48 56.06
N SER A 208 12.39 9.59 56.12
CA SER A 208 13.17 10.24 55.07
C SER A 208 13.21 9.46 53.75
N THR A 209 13.01 8.13 53.76
CA THR A 209 12.97 7.32 52.53
C THR A 209 11.64 7.48 51.78
N ILE A 210 10.60 8.03 52.40
CA ILE A 210 9.36 8.43 51.72
C ILE A 210 9.65 9.61 50.78
N ASP A 211 10.36 10.61 51.30
CA ASP A 211 10.69 11.82 50.54
C ASP A 211 11.93 11.64 49.63
N ASN A 212 12.86 10.77 50.03
CA ASN A 212 14.11 10.50 49.31
C ASN A 212 14.30 8.98 49.09
N PRO A 213 13.41 8.30 48.36
CA PRO A 213 13.54 6.87 48.14
C PRO A 213 14.73 6.53 47.22
N THR A 214 15.28 5.34 47.39
CA THR A 214 16.14 4.71 46.39
C THR A 214 15.38 3.60 45.64
N VAL A 215 15.94 3.19 44.51
CA VAL A 215 15.42 2.10 43.70
C VAL A 215 16.07 0.79 44.17
N ILE A 216 15.27 -0.09 44.79
CA ILE A 216 15.75 -1.30 45.46
C ILE A 216 15.64 -2.50 44.54
N ASP A 217 14.41 -2.87 44.17
CA ASP A 217 14.14 -4.00 43.28
C ASP A 217 13.75 -3.49 41.91
N PHE A 218 14.51 -3.89 40.91
CA PHE A 218 14.27 -3.46 39.54
C PHE A 218 14.69 -4.45 38.49
N GLU A 219 13.94 -4.43 37.39
CA GLU A 219 14.30 -5.11 36.16
C GLU A 219 15.09 -4.16 35.25
N LEU A 220 16.12 -4.70 34.59
CA LEU A 220 16.98 -3.96 33.68
C LEU A 220 16.53 -4.15 32.22
N LEU A 221 16.51 -3.05 31.48
CA LEU A 221 16.37 -3.02 30.02
C LEU A 221 17.56 -2.30 29.39
N PRO A 222 17.94 -2.63 28.15
CA PRO A 222 19.00 -1.91 27.44
C PRO A 222 18.68 -0.42 27.32
N LEU A 223 19.62 0.45 27.74
CA LEU A 223 19.46 1.90 27.64
C LEU A 223 19.23 2.36 26.19
N VAL A 224 19.83 1.61 25.25
CA VAL A 224 19.75 1.84 23.81
C VAL A 224 18.31 1.88 23.28
N ASN A 225 17.36 1.22 23.95
CA ASN A 225 15.96 1.22 23.55
C ASN A 225 15.27 2.59 23.72
N LEU A 226 15.83 3.48 24.54
CA LEU A 226 15.32 4.83 24.78
C LEU A 226 15.69 5.83 23.67
N VAL A 227 16.62 5.46 22.79
CA VAL A 227 17.07 6.29 21.66
C VAL A 227 15.97 6.31 20.59
N ARG A 228 14.93 7.13 20.76
CA ARG A 228 13.74 7.29 19.91
C ARG A 228 13.30 8.76 19.84
N GLY A 229 12.64 9.16 18.75
CA GLY A 229 11.97 10.47 18.66
C GLY A 229 12.91 11.66 18.43
N PHE A 230 14.10 11.44 17.88
CA PHE A 230 15.04 12.49 17.47
C PHE A 230 15.75 12.13 16.17
N SER A 231 16.43 13.11 15.56
CA SER A 231 17.13 12.94 14.29
C SER A 231 18.14 11.79 14.33
N CYS A 232 18.11 10.95 13.30
CA CYS A 232 18.95 9.76 13.14
C CYS A 232 18.78 8.74 14.28
N ALA A 233 17.60 8.64 14.90
CA ALA A 233 17.38 7.76 16.05
C ALA A 233 17.81 6.31 15.78
N LEU A 234 17.45 5.74 14.62
CA LEU A 234 17.80 4.36 14.27
C LEU A 234 19.32 4.20 14.07
N THR A 235 19.94 5.14 13.35
CA THR A 235 21.40 5.14 13.14
C THR A 235 22.14 5.22 14.47
N ARG A 236 21.76 6.15 15.34
CA ARG A 236 22.36 6.34 16.67
C ARG A 236 22.16 5.12 17.57
N ARG A 237 20.99 4.46 17.49
CA ARG A 237 20.70 3.22 18.21
C ARG A 237 21.69 2.12 17.83
N ARG A 238 21.94 1.93 16.52
CA ARG A 238 22.92 0.96 16.01
C ARG A 238 24.35 1.26 16.49
N HIS A 239 24.76 2.53 16.43
CA HIS A 239 26.08 2.94 16.93
C HIS A 239 26.21 2.70 18.44
N LEU A 240 25.17 3.01 19.20
CA LEU A 240 25.18 2.82 20.65
C LEU A 240 25.18 1.33 21.03
N HIS A 241 24.52 0.46 20.27
CA HIS A 241 24.64 -1.00 20.45
C HIS A 241 26.09 -1.47 20.28
N ARG A 242 26.79 -1.00 19.25
CA ARG A 242 28.19 -1.34 19.02
C ARG A 242 29.10 -0.80 20.13
N ALA A 243 28.95 0.46 20.50
CA ALA A 243 29.73 1.08 21.57
C ALA A 243 29.49 0.40 22.93
N LEU A 244 28.26 -0.03 23.20
CA LEU A 244 27.92 -0.77 24.42
C LEU A 244 28.58 -2.15 24.46
N GLU A 245 28.65 -2.83 23.31
CA GLU A 245 29.36 -4.11 23.20
C GLU A 245 30.86 -3.93 23.47
N GLU A 246 31.48 -2.91 22.88
CA GLU A 246 32.89 -2.57 23.12
C GLU A 246 33.13 -2.24 24.60
N TYR A 247 32.27 -1.43 25.22
CA TYR A 247 32.32 -1.12 26.66
C TYR A 247 32.24 -2.37 27.53
N GLN A 248 31.30 -3.28 27.26
CA GLN A 248 31.17 -4.52 28.03
C GLN A 248 32.42 -5.40 27.94
N THR A 249 33.06 -5.46 26.76
CA THR A 249 34.34 -6.19 26.62
C THR A 249 35.49 -5.48 27.33
N GLU A 250 35.41 -4.16 27.48
CA GLU A 250 36.45 -3.39 28.16
C GLU A 250 36.46 -3.63 29.66
N PHE A 251 35.28 -3.68 30.29
CA PHE A 251 35.11 -3.78 31.73
C PHE A 251 34.75 -5.20 32.24
N ASP A 252 34.90 -6.23 31.41
CA ASP A 252 34.70 -7.62 31.83
C ASP A 252 35.78 -8.06 32.82
N SER A 253 35.37 -8.70 33.93
CA SER A 253 36.27 -9.22 34.96
C SER A 253 37.15 -10.37 34.47
N CYS A 254 36.89 -10.95 33.29
CA CYS A 254 37.74 -11.95 32.65
C CYS A 254 39.21 -11.50 32.47
N LYS A 255 39.45 -10.18 32.42
CA LYS A 255 40.79 -9.59 32.27
C LYS A 255 41.63 -9.69 33.54
N CYS A 256 40.97 -9.90 34.67
CA CYS A 256 41.64 -10.06 35.94
C CYS A 256 42.27 -11.45 36.06
N ALA A 257 43.40 -11.50 36.75
CA ALA A 257 43.99 -12.76 37.18
C ALA A 257 43.08 -13.47 38.18
N PRO A 258 43.12 -14.82 38.27
CA PRO A 258 42.28 -15.56 39.19
C PRO A 258 42.74 -15.32 40.62
N CYS A 259 41.79 -15.15 41.53
CA CYS A 259 42.09 -14.92 42.94
C CYS A 259 42.30 -16.26 43.69
N PRO A 260 43.12 -16.27 44.75
CA PRO A 260 43.25 -17.40 45.67
C PRO A 260 41.90 -17.90 46.23
N ASN A 261 41.84 -19.18 46.59
CA ASN A 261 40.74 -19.78 47.37
C ASN A 261 39.33 -19.54 46.78
N ASN A 262 39.19 -19.66 45.45
CA ASN A 262 37.93 -19.42 44.72
C ASN A 262 37.32 -18.02 44.95
N ALA A 263 38.10 -17.04 45.38
CA ALA A 263 37.66 -15.67 45.44
C ALA A 263 37.32 -15.16 44.03
N ARG A 264 36.31 -14.28 43.94
CA ARG A 264 35.83 -13.77 42.66
C ARG A 264 36.55 -12.48 42.30
N PRO A 265 37.27 -12.41 41.17
CA PRO A 265 37.84 -11.15 40.72
C PRO A 265 36.72 -10.22 40.23
N ALA A 266 36.82 -8.95 40.59
CA ALA A 266 35.96 -7.87 40.11
C ALA A 266 36.84 -6.68 39.69
N LEU A 267 36.53 -6.09 38.54
CA LEU A 267 37.21 -4.90 38.06
C LEU A 267 36.55 -3.67 38.68
N SER A 268 37.33 -2.81 39.32
CA SER A 268 36.91 -1.52 39.86
C SER A 268 37.77 -0.43 39.25
N GLY A 269 37.20 0.33 38.30
CA GLY A 269 37.97 1.24 37.46
C GLY A 269 39.01 0.48 36.65
N THR A 270 40.28 0.65 36.98
CA THR A 270 41.42 -0.01 36.32
C THR A 270 42.08 -1.10 37.18
N GLU A 271 41.58 -1.35 38.40
CA GLU A 271 42.18 -2.29 39.34
C GLU A 271 41.31 -3.53 39.54
N CYS A 272 41.97 -4.69 39.66
CA CYS A 272 41.30 -5.95 39.96
C CYS A 272 41.29 -6.18 41.48
N ILE A 273 40.09 -6.32 42.04
CA ILE A 273 39.86 -6.56 43.46
C ILE A 273 39.30 -7.98 43.64
N CYS A 274 39.80 -8.71 44.64
CA CYS A 274 39.33 -10.05 44.95
C CYS A 274 38.21 -10.02 46.00
N ILE A 275 37.03 -10.55 45.65
CA ILE A 275 35.90 -10.71 46.54
C ILE A 275 36.00 -12.09 47.20
N CYS A 276 36.31 -12.11 48.49
CA CYS A 276 36.63 -13.33 49.23
C CYS A 276 35.42 -14.25 49.43
N GLN A 277 35.68 -15.55 49.44
CA GLN A 277 34.71 -16.56 49.87
C GLN A 277 34.62 -16.56 51.40
N THR A 278 33.50 -17.06 51.91
CA THR A 278 33.29 -17.25 53.35
C THR A 278 34.40 -18.13 53.95
N GLY A 279 35.09 -17.65 54.97
CA GLY A 279 36.22 -18.35 55.61
C GLY A 279 37.60 -17.97 55.06
N THR A 280 37.67 -17.03 54.11
CA THR A 280 38.93 -16.51 53.54
C THR A 280 39.03 -14.99 53.70
N TYR A 281 40.25 -14.47 53.86
CA TYR A 281 40.51 -13.05 54.10
C TYR A 281 41.95 -12.66 53.71
N GLY A 282 42.30 -11.38 53.90
CA GLY A 282 43.55 -10.80 53.42
C GLY A 282 43.32 -9.94 52.16
N PRO A 283 44.30 -9.12 51.76
CA PRO A 283 44.18 -8.23 50.60
C PRO A 283 43.74 -8.95 49.31
N ASN A 284 44.13 -10.22 49.12
CA ASN A 284 43.79 -11.03 47.95
C ASN A 284 43.06 -12.32 48.33
N CYS A 285 42.46 -12.40 49.52
CA CYS A 285 41.76 -13.59 50.03
C CYS A 285 42.69 -14.82 50.22
N GLU A 286 43.98 -14.59 50.42
CA GLU A 286 45.00 -15.64 50.52
C GLU A 286 44.99 -16.35 51.87
N LYS A 287 44.55 -15.67 52.94
CA LYS A 287 44.52 -16.21 54.29
C LYS A 287 43.26 -17.03 54.49
N ARG A 288 43.43 -18.21 55.09
CA ARG A 288 42.37 -19.17 55.37
C ARG A 288 42.07 -19.20 56.85
N ALA A 289 40.80 -19.25 57.22
CA ALA A 289 40.39 -19.63 58.56
C ALA A 289 40.72 -21.12 58.80
N ARG A 290 40.95 -21.53 60.05
CA ARG A 290 41.41 -22.89 60.39
C ARG A 290 40.43 -23.99 59.98
N ASP A 291 39.17 -23.64 59.82
CA ASP A 291 38.01 -24.45 59.43
C ASP A 291 37.76 -24.48 57.92
N TYR A 292 38.49 -23.69 57.14
CA TYR A 292 38.38 -23.69 55.69
C TYR A 292 39.19 -24.85 55.12
N THR A 293 38.50 -25.91 54.69
CA THR A 293 39.09 -27.15 54.17
C THR A 293 38.92 -27.31 52.65
N ALA A 294 38.26 -26.37 51.99
CA ALA A 294 37.99 -26.43 50.56
C ALA A 294 39.26 -26.15 49.76
N ASP A 295 39.72 -27.15 49.00
CA ASP A 295 40.89 -27.05 48.14
C ASP A 295 40.52 -27.13 46.65
N GLU A 296 39.24 -27.22 46.31
CA GLU A 296 38.79 -27.24 44.92
C GLU A 296 39.05 -25.90 44.24
N VAL A 297 39.30 -25.91 42.92
CA VAL A 297 39.40 -24.69 42.11
C VAL A 297 38.25 -24.67 41.13
N ASP A 298 37.35 -23.71 41.28
CA ASP A 298 36.23 -23.51 40.36
C ASP A 298 36.73 -22.90 39.04
N GLY A 299 36.21 -23.41 37.92
CA GLY A 299 36.52 -22.93 36.59
C GLY A 299 35.86 -21.61 36.27
N HIS A 300 36.63 -20.67 35.71
CA HIS A 300 36.12 -19.42 35.16
C HIS A 300 36.60 -19.19 33.71
N TRP A 301 35.77 -18.46 32.97
CA TRP A 301 36.00 -18.19 31.55
C TRP A 301 37.19 -17.26 31.34
N SER A 302 38.00 -17.56 30.33
CA SER A 302 38.89 -16.57 29.73
C SER A 302 38.08 -15.48 29.02
N CYS A 303 38.75 -14.37 28.71
CA CYS A 303 38.12 -13.35 27.88
C CYS A 303 37.74 -13.89 26.51
N TRP A 304 36.66 -13.35 25.98
CA TRP A 304 36.27 -13.62 24.60
C TRP A 304 37.37 -13.22 23.62
N SER A 305 37.53 -14.03 22.56
CA SER A 305 38.28 -13.62 21.38
C SER A 305 37.63 -12.39 20.73
N SER A 306 38.41 -11.66 19.93
CA SER A 306 37.84 -10.70 18.98
C SER A 306 36.83 -11.41 18.08
N TRP A 307 35.81 -10.66 17.65
CA TRP A 307 34.87 -11.15 16.65
C TRP A 307 35.57 -11.42 15.34
N SER A 308 35.14 -12.49 14.66
CA SER A 308 35.52 -12.74 13.27
C SER A 308 34.99 -11.64 12.35
N THR A 309 35.53 -11.61 11.13
CA THR A 309 34.86 -10.93 10.02
C THR A 309 33.47 -11.55 9.79
N CYS A 310 32.56 -10.76 9.22
CA CYS A 310 31.24 -11.23 8.86
C CYS A 310 31.33 -12.26 7.73
N ASP A 311 30.86 -13.48 7.98
CA ASP A 311 30.88 -14.57 7.00
C ASP A 311 29.82 -14.37 5.92
N ALA A 312 29.90 -15.15 4.83
CA ALA A 312 28.94 -15.11 3.72
C ALA A 312 27.48 -15.38 4.13
N THR A 313 27.26 -15.98 5.31
CA THR A 313 25.93 -16.22 5.89
C THR A 313 25.43 -15.06 6.77
N LEU A 314 26.09 -13.90 6.73
CA LEU A 314 25.81 -12.73 7.58
C LEU A 314 25.92 -13.04 9.07
N LYS A 315 26.92 -13.85 9.44
CA LYS A 315 27.20 -14.24 10.81
C LYS A 315 28.64 -13.96 11.19
N LYS A 316 28.85 -13.46 12.41
CA LYS A 316 30.17 -13.31 13.04
C LYS A 316 30.26 -14.28 14.22
N HIS A 317 31.47 -14.75 14.52
CA HIS A 317 31.73 -15.73 15.57
C HIS A 317 32.83 -15.29 16.53
N ARG A 318 32.71 -15.68 17.80
CA ARG A 318 33.76 -15.53 18.82
C ARG A 318 33.77 -16.72 19.78
N SER A 319 34.90 -16.94 20.44
CA SER A 319 35.11 -18.08 21.35
C SER A 319 35.85 -17.67 22.63
N ARG A 320 35.63 -18.43 23.69
CA ARG A 320 36.35 -18.32 24.98
C ARG A 320 36.63 -19.71 25.52
N THR A 321 37.53 -19.85 26.48
CA THR A 321 37.93 -21.15 27.03
C THR A 321 37.81 -21.15 28.54
N CYS A 322 37.48 -22.29 29.16
CA CYS A 322 37.37 -22.41 30.61
C CYS A 322 38.76 -22.57 31.25
N SER A 323 39.51 -21.47 31.29
CA SER A 323 40.94 -21.51 31.65
C SER A 323 41.40 -20.42 32.61
N ASN A 324 40.54 -19.51 33.07
CA ASN A 324 40.93 -18.38 33.93
C ASN A 324 40.14 -18.32 35.26
N PRO A 325 40.32 -19.30 36.19
CA PRO A 325 41.21 -20.45 36.11
C PRO A 325 40.52 -21.69 35.54
N ALA A 326 41.29 -22.71 35.17
CA ALA A 326 40.74 -24.01 34.81
C ALA A 326 40.27 -24.77 36.07
N PRO A 327 39.16 -25.54 35.99
CA PRO A 327 38.66 -26.29 37.15
C PRO A 327 39.67 -27.37 37.57
N GLN A 328 39.96 -27.47 38.87
CA GLN A 328 40.89 -28.46 39.43
C GLN A 328 40.31 -29.12 40.68
N ARG A 329 40.79 -30.33 40.99
CA ARG A 329 40.48 -31.08 42.23
C ARG A 329 38.98 -31.20 42.51
N GLY A 330 38.18 -31.37 41.45
CA GLY A 330 36.71 -31.51 41.57
C GLY A 330 35.92 -30.20 41.62
N GLY A 331 36.54 -29.05 41.38
CA GLY A 331 35.84 -27.77 41.29
C GLY A 331 34.86 -27.67 40.13
N ARG A 332 33.93 -26.72 40.23
CA ARG A 332 32.81 -26.59 39.28
C ARG A 332 33.29 -26.15 37.90
N PRO A 333 32.75 -26.72 36.80
CA PRO A 333 33.07 -26.25 35.46
C PRO A 333 32.44 -24.87 35.19
N CYS A 334 33.00 -24.14 34.22
CA CYS A 334 32.45 -22.87 33.79
C CYS A 334 31.03 -23.02 33.24
N GLN A 335 30.12 -22.15 33.66
CA GLN A 335 28.73 -22.15 33.18
C GLN A 335 28.56 -21.21 31.98
N GLY A 336 27.89 -21.68 30.94
CA GLY A 336 27.58 -20.91 29.73
C GLY A 336 28.26 -21.44 28.46
N PRO A 337 28.05 -20.77 27.31
CA PRO A 337 28.58 -21.22 26.04
C PRO A 337 30.06 -20.87 25.86
N GLU A 338 30.79 -21.78 25.19
CA GLU A 338 32.19 -21.61 24.77
C GLU A 338 32.30 -20.79 23.46
N LYS A 339 31.28 -20.88 22.61
CA LYS A 339 31.20 -20.20 21.30
C LYS A 339 29.93 -19.37 21.22
N GLN A 340 30.04 -18.19 20.60
CA GLN A 340 28.92 -17.31 20.35
C GLN A 340 28.87 -16.95 18.86
N VAL A 341 27.65 -16.92 18.33
CA VAL A 341 27.35 -16.54 16.94
C VAL A 341 26.32 -15.44 16.96
N GLU A 342 26.56 -14.40 16.20
CA GLU A 342 25.65 -13.26 16.04
C GLU A 342 25.48 -12.92 14.58
N GLU A 343 24.29 -12.40 14.26
CA GLU A 343 24.04 -11.82 12.94
C GLU A 343 24.84 -10.52 12.78
N CYS A 344 25.38 -10.32 11.59
CA CYS A 344 26.12 -9.12 11.22
C CYS A 344 25.61 -8.58 9.90
N THR A 345 25.88 -7.30 9.66
CA THR A 345 25.54 -6.63 8.40
C THR A 345 26.81 -6.18 7.72
N ILE A 346 26.88 -6.36 6.40
CA ILE A 346 27.97 -5.85 5.56
C ILE A 346 27.45 -4.64 4.78
N SER A 347 28.18 -3.52 4.86
CA SER A 347 27.86 -2.34 4.06
C SER A 347 28.46 -2.51 2.67
N ILE A 348 27.63 -2.82 1.68
CA ILE A 348 28.05 -3.02 0.28
C ILE A 348 27.92 -1.75 -0.59
N PHE A 349 27.16 -0.77 -0.12
CA PHE A 349 27.04 0.56 -0.74
C PHE A 349 27.83 1.59 0.09
N GLN A 350 28.37 2.62 -0.58
CA GLN A 350 29.39 3.57 -0.12
C GLN A 350 29.26 4.12 1.32
N THR A 351 30.41 4.50 1.87
CA THR A 351 30.71 5.11 3.19
C THR A 351 30.04 6.47 3.46
N GLN A 352 28.77 6.67 3.11
CA GLN A 352 28.00 7.80 3.60
C GLN A 352 27.26 7.37 4.87
N ASN A 353 27.51 8.08 5.96
CA ASN A 353 26.77 7.92 7.21
C ASN A 353 25.31 8.31 6.98
N VAL A 354 24.46 7.35 6.64
CA VAL A 354 23.04 7.58 6.41
C VAL A 354 22.36 7.83 7.76
N CYS A 355 21.73 8.98 7.89
CA CYS A 355 20.88 9.33 9.01
C CYS A 355 19.48 8.77 8.74
N ILE A 356 19.07 7.76 9.51
CA ILE A 356 17.75 7.12 9.39
C ILE A 356 16.98 7.34 10.69
N ASN A 357 15.75 7.83 10.59
CA ASN A 357 14.82 8.01 11.70
C ASN A 357 13.93 6.77 11.87
N ASP A 358 13.19 6.70 12.98
CA ASP A 358 12.26 5.59 13.22
C ASP A 358 11.04 5.63 12.25
N ASP A 359 10.68 6.80 11.72
CA ASP A 359 9.46 7.03 10.92
C ASP A 359 9.70 7.13 9.40
N ASP A 360 10.91 6.82 8.91
CA ASP A 360 11.23 6.92 7.47
C ASP A 360 10.55 5.83 6.61
N PHE A 361 9.68 5.01 7.21
CA PHE A 361 8.92 3.95 6.56
C PHE A 361 7.42 4.23 6.61
N GLU A 362 6.93 5.00 5.63
CA GLU A 362 5.49 5.07 5.36
C GLU A 362 5.15 4.11 4.21
N THR A 363 4.21 3.19 4.46
CA THR A 363 3.65 2.35 3.40
C THR A 363 2.92 3.23 2.39
N GLU A 364 3.38 3.19 1.14
CA GLU A 364 2.70 3.79 0.00
C GLU A 364 1.34 3.10 -0.26
N GLY A 365 0.31 3.42 0.53
CA GLY A 365 -0.97 2.72 0.39
C GLY A 365 -2.09 3.35 1.19
N SER A 366 -2.86 4.23 0.54
CA SER A 366 -4.32 4.42 0.73
C SER A 366 -4.87 5.77 0.23
N ARG A 367 -4.05 6.70 -0.30
CA ARG A 367 -4.50 8.03 -0.77
C ARG A 367 -3.88 8.51 -2.09
N GLU A 368 -3.65 7.64 -3.06
CA GLU A 368 -3.06 8.04 -4.36
C GLU A 368 -3.86 9.10 -5.15
N SER A 369 -5.16 9.26 -4.85
CA SER A 369 -6.04 10.23 -5.52
C SER A 369 -6.24 11.54 -4.72
N GLN A 370 -5.58 11.72 -3.57
CA GLN A 370 -5.72 12.91 -2.73
C GLN A 370 -4.37 13.58 -2.55
N LEU A 371 -4.33 14.89 -2.80
CA LEU A 371 -3.15 15.71 -2.53
C LEU A 371 -2.86 15.72 -1.02
N PRO A 372 -1.58 15.71 -0.60
CA PRO A 372 -1.20 15.94 0.78
C PRO A 372 -1.76 17.26 1.33
N PRO A 373 -2.04 17.38 2.65
CA PRO A 373 -2.48 18.64 3.24
C PRO A 373 -1.47 19.77 2.97
N GLY A 374 -1.90 20.84 2.29
CA GLY A 374 -1.05 21.98 1.92
C GLY A 374 -0.37 21.89 0.55
N ALA A 375 -0.57 20.81 -0.20
CA ALA A 375 -0.08 20.69 -1.58
C ALA A 375 -1.00 21.44 -2.56
N SER A 376 -0.40 22.12 -3.56
CA SER A 376 -1.08 22.82 -4.65
C SER A 376 -0.88 22.08 -5.98
N GLY A 377 -1.77 22.28 -6.95
CA GLY A 377 -1.76 21.55 -8.23
C GLY A 377 -2.91 20.55 -8.36
N CYS A 378 -2.71 19.51 -9.17
CA CYS A 378 -3.72 18.47 -9.41
C CYS A 378 -3.28 17.11 -8.81
N PRO A 379 -4.23 16.32 -8.26
CA PRO A 379 -3.97 14.93 -7.88
C PRO A 379 -3.76 14.07 -9.13
N LYS A 380 -3.28 12.83 -8.94
CA LYS A 380 -3.20 11.82 -10.01
C LYS A 380 -4.55 11.69 -10.76
N PRO A 381 -4.58 11.86 -12.09
CA PRO A 381 -5.81 11.74 -12.88
C PRO A 381 -6.28 10.29 -12.95
N HIS A 382 -7.58 10.09 -13.22
CA HIS A 382 -8.09 8.77 -13.57
C HIS A 382 -7.86 8.52 -15.07
N PRO A 383 -7.14 7.44 -15.46
CA PRO A 383 -6.92 7.14 -16.86
C PRO A 383 -8.26 6.81 -17.56
N PRO A 384 -8.45 7.22 -18.82
CA PRO A 384 -9.56 6.75 -19.64
C PRO A 384 -9.64 5.22 -19.70
N ALA A 385 -10.83 4.68 -19.97
CA ALA A 385 -11.02 3.23 -20.08
C ALA A 385 -10.05 2.61 -21.11
N ASN A 386 -9.50 1.45 -20.77
CA ASN A 386 -8.52 0.73 -21.58
C ASN A 386 -7.20 1.48 -21.84
N SER A 387 -6.79 2.34 -20.89
CA SER A 387 -5.52 3.07 -20.96
C SER A 387 -4.79 3.11 -19.61
N HIS A 388 -3.52 3.52 -19.64
CA HIS A 388 -2.71 3.82 -18.46
C HIS A 388 -2.01 5.18 -18.61
N LEU A 389 -1.62 5.80 -17.50
CA LEU A 389 -0.86 7.06 -17.50
C LEU A 389 0.63 6.79 -17.74
N ARG A 390 1.28 7.63 -18.54
CA ARG A 390 2.71 7.50 -18.90
C ARG A 390 3.63 7.85 -17.74
N ILE A 391 3.40 8.99 -17.08
CA ILE A 391 4.30 9.52 -16.05
C ILE A 391 3.83 9.09 -14.65
N ASN A 392 2.52 9.08 -14.39
CA ASN A 392 1.91 8.51 -13.18
C ASN A 392 2.48 9.08 -11.86
N LYS A 393 2.61 10.42 -11.78
CA LYS A 393 2.95 11.14 -10.54
C LYS A 393 1.77 11.12 -9.57
N ARG A 394 2.07 11.36 -8.29
CA ARG A 394 1.05 11.60 -7.25
C ARG A 394 0.49 13.02 -7.29
N GLN A 395 1.34 13.98 -7.62
CA GLN A 395 1.05 15.41 -7.68
C GLN A 395 1.63 15.99 -8.97
N TYR A 396 0.84 16.85 -9.60
CA TYR A 396 1.19 17.56 -10.83
C TYR A 396 1.06 19.05 -10.59
N ASP A 397 2.00 19.82 -11.11
CA ASP A 397 1.96 21.28 -11.01
C ASP A 397 0.93 21.87 -11.99
N TYR A 398 0.46 23.09 -11.72
CA TYR A 398 -0.46 23.77 -12.64
C TYR A 398 0.18 23.94 -14.03
N GLY A 399 -0.52 23.51 -15.07
CA GLY A 399 0.00 23.50 -16.44
C GLY A 399 0.77 22.24 -16.83
N ASP A 400 1.07 21.34 -15.90
CA ASP A 400 1.59 20.00 -16.24
C ASP A 400 0.59 19.27 -17.15
N HIS A 401 1.14 18.39 -17.99
CA HIS A 401 0.36 17.48 -18.82
C HIS A 401 0.67 16.03 -18.47
N GLU A 402 -0.32 15.17 -18.68
CA GLU A 402 -0.18 13.73 -18.61
C GLU A 402 -0.66 13.11 -19.92
N GLU A 403 0.05 12.08 -20.36
CA GLU A 403 -0.27 11.32 -21.56
C GLU A 403 -0.90 9.99 -21.14
N PHE A 404 -2.10 9.70 -21.64
CA PHE A 404 -2.67 8.36 -21.50
C PHE A 404 -2.35 7.50 -22.72
N VAL A 405 -1.95 6.27 -22.46
CA VAL A 405 -1.52 5.30 -23.48
C VAL A 405 -2.46 4.11 -23.45
N CYS A 406 -2.99 3.75 -24.63
CA CYS A 406 -3.90 2.62 -24.77
C CYS A 406 -3.22 1.29 -24.44
N PHE A 407 -3.98 0.36 -23.86
CA PHE A 407 -3.52 -1.00 -23.67
C PHE A 407 -3.36 -1.73 -25.01
N THR A 408 -2.56 -2.79 -24.99
CA THR A 408 -2.36 -3.67 -26.15
C THR A 408 -3.70 -4.16 -26.69
N GLY A 409 -3.91 -4.02 -28.00
CA GLY A 409 -5.16 -4.38 -28.68
C GLY A 409 -6.20 -3.26 -28.75
N PHE A 410 -5.92 -2.09 -28.17
CA PHE A 410 -6.70 -0.87 -28.33
C PHE A 410 -5.89 0.18 -29.09
N GLU A 411 -6.57 0.94 -29.92
CA GLU A 411 -6.01 2.05 -30.68
C GLU A 411 -6.53 3.38 -30.14
N LEU A 412 -5.69 4.40 -30.21
CA LEU A 412 -6.05 5.75 -29.82
C LEU A 412 -6.97 6.38 -30.88
N ASP A 413 -8.09 6.92 -30.42
CA ASP A 413 -9.04 7.73 -31.18
C ASP A 413 -9.14 9.09 -30.51
N GLY A 414 -8.58 10.14 -31.11
CA GLY A 414 -8.56 11.50 -30.58
C GLY A 414 -7.21 11.91 -29.96
N TYR A 415 -7.23 12.92 -29.08
CA TYR A 415 -6.03 13.53 -28.47
C TYR A 415 -5.70 12.91 -27.10
N GLN A 416 -4.44 12.51 -26.91
CA GLN A 416 -3.96 11.69 -25.77
C GLN A 416 -3.46 12.48 -24.54
N LEU A 417 -3.40 13.80 -24.62
CA LEU A 417 -2.87 14.66 -23.57
C LEU A 417 -4.01 15.31 -22.78
N ILE A 418 -3.87 15.28 -21.46
CA ILE A 418 -4.72 16.00 -20.50
C ILE A 418 -3.86 16.98 -19.71
N HIS A 419 -4.40 18.14 -19.36
CA HIS A 419 -3.68 19.21 -18.66
C HIS A 419 -4.24 19.46 -17.27
N CYS A 420 -3.37 19.75 -16.31
CA CYS A 420 -3.74 20.21 -14.97
C CYS A 420 -4.13 21.69 -15.03
N LEU A 421 -5.39 21.99 -14.71
CA LEU A 421 -5.96 23.33 -14.73
C LEU A 421 -5.67 24.07 -13.41
N GLN A 422 -5.70 25.40 -13.47
CA GLN A 422 -5.43 26.27 -12.31
C GLN A 422 -6.41 26.10 -11.13
N ASP A 423 -7.57 25.50 -11.38
CA ASP A 423 -8.57 25.18 -10.35
C ASP A 423 -8.30 23.84 -9.63
N GLY A 424 -7.21 23.15 -9.97
CA GLY A 424 -6.83 21.86 -9.40
C GLY A 424 -7.55 20.66 -10.04
N THR A 425 -8.27 20.87 -11.15
CA THR A 425 -8.94 19.82 -11.91
C THR A 425 -8.20 19.48 -13.20
N TRP A 426 -8.51 18.32 -13.79
CA TRP A 426 -7.95 17.92 -15.08
C TRP A 426 -8.86 18.31 -16.23
N GLU A 427 -8.26 18.75 -17.34
CA GLU A 427 -8.97 18.91 -18.60
C GLU A 427 -9.63 17.59 -19.01
N LYS A 428 -10.87 17.66 -19.52
CA LYS A 428 -11.59 16.47 -19.98
C LYS A 428 -10.85 15.80 -21.15
N PRO A 429 -10.64 14.48 -21.11
CA PRO A 429 -10.00 13.75 -22.20
C PRO A 429 -10.77 13.94 -23.52
N LYS A 430 -10.05 14.36 -24.56
CA LYS A 430 -10.57 14.48 -25.94
C LYS A 430 -10.27 13.25 -26.80
N GLY A 431 -9.61 12.25 -26.21
CA GLY A 431 -9.32 10.97 -26.86
C GLY A 431 -9.78 9.79 -26.00
N ARG A 432 -9.87 8.63 -26.64
CA ARG A 432 -10.31 7.38 -26.03
C ARG A 432 -9.59 6.20 -26.69
N CYS A 433 -9.53 5.08 -25.98
CA CYS A 433 -8.94 3.85 -26.49
C CYS A 433 -10.05 2.90 -26.95
N ILE A 434 -10.13 2.69 -28.27
CA ILE A 434 -11.15 1.84 -28.90
C ILE A 434 -10.50 0.63 -29.57
N LYS A 435 -11.21 -0.50 -29.59
CA LYS A 435 -10.85 -1.59 -30.50
C LYS A 435 -11.46 -1.29 -31.88
N LYS A 436 -10.66 -1.33 -32.95
CA LYS A 436 -11.15 -1.15 -34.33
C LYS A 436 -11.74 -2.43 -34.91
N VAL A 437 -12.76 -2.98 -34.24
CA VAL A 437 -13.48 -4.19 -34.68
C VAL A 437 -14.98 -4.01 -34.53
N CYS A 438 -15.77 -4.60 -35.43
CA CYS A 438 -17.22 -4.72 -35.25
C CYS A 438 -17.53 -5.88 -34.30
N ALA A 439 -18.46 -5.65 -33.37
CA ALA A 439 -19.00 -6.71 -32.53
C ALA A 439 -19.98 -7.60 -33.32
N LYS A 440 -20.07 -8.87 -32.95
CA LYS A 440 -21.09 -9.79 -33.46
C LYS A 440 -22.49 -9.18 -33.27
N PRO A 441 -23.31 -9.07 -34.33
CA PRO A 441 -24.65 -8.52 -34.19
C PRO A 441 -25.58 -9.52 -33.49
N THR A 442 -26.55 -8.99 -32.76
CA THR A 442 -27.64 -9.80 -32.19
C THR A 442 -28.64 -10.14 -33.28
N VAL A 443 -28.96 -11.42 -33.46
CA VAL A 443 -29.97 -11.90 -34.41
C VAL A 443 -31.10 -12.64 -33.67
N PRO A 444 -32.35 -12.61 -34.18
CA PRO A 444 -33.47 -13.30 -33.54
C PRO A 444 -33.33 -14.82 -33.49
N ASP A 445 -34.06 -15.45 -32.58
CA ASP A 445 -34.13 -16.92 -32.46
C ASP A 445 -34.62 -17.55 -33.77
N GLY A 446 -33.95 -18.61 -34.22
CA GLY A 446 -34.19 -19.23 -35.53
C GLY A 446 -33.26 -18.75 -36.65
N MET A 447 -32.37 -17.80 -36.38
CA MET A 447 -31.32 -17.34 -37.30
C MET A 447 -29.91 -17.65 -36.79
N THR A 448 -28.95 -17.71 -37.70
CA THR A 448 -27.53 -17.91 -37.44
C THR A 448 -26.69 -16.99 -38.33
N ILE A 449 -25.45 -16.70 -37.89
CA ILE A 449 -24.50 -15.82 -38.55
C ILE A 449 -23.30 -16.63 -39.01
N TYR A 450 -22.87 -16.44 -40.25
CA TYR A 450 -21.65 -17.04 -40.79
C TYR A 450 -20.68 -15.97 -41.32
N PRO A 451 -19.38 -16.02 -40.95
CA PRO A 451 -18.77 -16.93 -39.98
C PRO A 451 -19.12 -16.57 -38.53
N ASP A 452 -19.26 -17.58 -37.66
CA ASP A 452 -19.57 -17.35 -36.24
C ASP A 452 -18.32 -16.93 -35.46
N LYS A 453 -18.10 -15.62 -35.37
CA LYS A 453 -17.01 -14.98 -34.61
C LYS A 453 -17.58 -13.89 -33.71
N MET A 454 -16.89 -13.60 -32.61
CA MET A 454 -17.32 -12.53 -31.67
C MET A 454 -16.87 -11.12 -32.11
N GLU A 455 -15.75 -11.03 -32.83
CA GLU A 455 -15.15 -9.79 -33.30
C GLU A 455 -14.80 -9.91 -34.79
N PHE A 456 -15.07 -8.85 -35.56
CA PHE A 456 -14.85 -8.79 -37.01
C PHE A 456 -14.01 -7.58 -37.39
N GLN A 457 -13.03 -7.78 -38.26
CA GLN A 457 -12.20 -6.70 -38.79
C GLN A 457 -12.99 -5.85 -39.78
N VAL A 458 -12.65 -4.56 -39.90
CA VAL A 458 -13.25 -3.67 -40.90
C VAL A 458 -13.09 -4.25 -42.31
N GLY A 459 -14.18 -4.30 -43.07
CA GLY A 459 -14.28 -4.92 -44.39
C GLY A 459 -14.61 -6.42 -44.38
N SER A 460 -14.79 -7.05 -43.20
CA SER A 460 -15.26 -8.43 -43.12
C SER A 460 -16.75 -8.52 -43.41
N ASP A 461 -17.17 -9.55 -44.15
CA ASP A 461 -18.57 -9.82 -44.46
C ASP A 461 -19.14 -10.90 -43.53
N ILE A 462 -20.43 -10.75 -43.21
CA ILE A 462 -21.25 -11.76 -42.55
C ILE A 462 -22.47 -12.11 -43.40
N MET A 463 -22.92 -13.34 -43.27
CA MET A 463 -24.15 -13.85 -43.86
C MET A 463 -25.12 -14.28 -42.76
N LEU A 464 -26.34 -13.75 -42.83
CA LEU A 464 -27.47 -14.20 -42.01
C LEU A 464 -28.17 -15.37 -42.71
N ALA A 465 -28.39 -16.46 -41.98
CA ALA A 465 -29.10 -17.64 -42.47
C ALA A 465 -30.17 -18.07 -41.48
N CYS A 466 -31.27 -18.62 -41.99
CA CYS A 466 -32.31 -19.26 -41.17
C CYS A 466 -31.91 -20.70 -40.88
N ILE A 467 -32.23 -21.18 -39.67
CA ILE A 467 -31.90 -22.54 -39.21
C ILE A 467 -32.78 -23.58 -39.92
N GLU A 468 -34.04 -23.24 -40.18
CA GLU A 468 -34.98 -24.13 -40.85
C GLU A 468 -34.72 -24.21 -42.37
N SER A 469 -34.65 -25.44 -42.88
CA SER A 469 -34.44 -25.72 -44.30
C SER A 469 -35.58 -25.14 -45.16
N GLY A 470 -35.21 -24.39 -46.21
CA GLY A 470 -36.19 -23.77 -47.12
C GLY A 470 -36.71 -22.40 -46.66
N MET A 471 -36.07 -21.78 -45.67
CA MET A 471 -36.37 -20.41 -45.24
C MET A 471 -35.21 -19.45 -45.52
N SER A 472 -35.54 -18.18 -45.75
CA SER A 472 -34.57 -17.09 -45.88
C SER A 472 -34.91 -15.89 -45.00
N PRO A 473 -33.93 -15.04 -44.66
CA PRO A 473 -34.20 -13.76 -44.01
C PRO A 473 -35.14 -12.88 -44.84
N SER A 474 -36.06 -12.17 -44.18
CA SER A 474 -37.01 -11.25 -44.81
C SER A 474 -36.31 -10.06 -45.48
N GLY A 475 -35.17 -9.63 -44.95
CA GLY A 475 -34.31 -8.56 -45.47
C GLY A 475 -33.09 -9.05 -46.25
N ARG A 476 -32.03 -8.22 -46.28
CA ARG A 476 -30.75 -8.60 -46.91
C ARG A 476 -30.08 -9.71 -46.09
N GLN A 477 -29.37 -10.59 -46.80
CA GLN A 477 -28.67 -11.73 -46.21
C GLN A 477 -27.23 -11.41 -45.84
N TYR A 478 -26.66 -10.35 -46.40
CA TYR A 478 -25.24 -10.08 -46.30
C TYR A 478 -24.98 -8.65 -45.83
N TYR A 479 -24.00 -8.53 -44.95
CA TYR A 479 -23.64 -7.27 -44.28
C TYR A 479 -22.12 -7.19 -44.13
N THR A 480 -21.57 -5.99 -44.26
CA THR A 480 -20.13 -5.74 -44.20
C THR A 480 -19.81 -4.91 -42.96
N CYS A 481 -18.73 -5.22 -42.25
CA CYS A 481 -18.24 -4.39 -41.14
C CYS A 481 -17.67 -3.07 -41.70
N GLY A 482 -18.41 -1.97 -41.50
CA GLY A 482 -18.06 -0.65 -41.99
C GLY A 482 -16.89 -0.01 -41.26
N LYS A 483 -16.32 1.06 -41.83
CA LYS A 483 -15.22 1.83 -41.22
C LYS A 483 -15.63 2.51 -39.91
N SER A 484 -16.93 2.77 -39.74
CA SER A 484 -17.52 3.34 -38.53
C SER A 484 -17.72 2.31 -37.40
N LEU A 485 -17.21 1.07 -37.56
CA LEU A 485 -17.40 -0.05 -36.64
C LEU A 485 -18.87 -0.48 -36.48
N VAL A 486 -19.68 -0.25 -37.51
CA VAL A 486 -21.10 -0.61 -37.59
C VAL A 486 -21.31 -1.46 -38.84
N TRP A 487 -22.26 -2.40 -38.77
CA TRP A 487 -22.65 -3.23 -39.92
C TRP A 487 -23.36 -2.39 -40.97
N GLU A 488 -22.89 -2.49 -42.22
CA GLU A 488 -23.38 -1.73 -43.37
C GLU A 488 -23.93 -2.69 -44.44
N PRO A 489 -25.19 -2.49 -44.90
CA PRO A 489 -26.18 -1.57 -44.34
C PRO A 489 -26.61 -1.97 -42.92
N SER A 490 -27.27 -1.09 -42.16
CA SER A 490 -27.74 -1.43 -40.82
C SER A 490 -28.72 -2.62 -40.85
N ILE A 491 -28.50 -3.62 -40.00
CA ILE A 491 -29.37 -4.79 -39.88
C ILE A 491 -30.74 -4.36 -39.33
N PRO A 492 -31.86 -4.60 -40.05
CA PRO A 492 -33.20 -4.23 -39.58
C PRO A 492 -33.60 -4.99 -38.31
N GLN A 493 -34.28 -4.30 -37.37
CA GLN A 493 -34.72 -4.91 -36.11
C GLN A 493 -35.88 -5.91 -36.28
N ASP A 494 -36.63 -5.81 -37.37
CA ASP A 494 -37.78 -6.62 -37.74
C ASP A 494 -37.44 -7.80 -38.68
N ILE A 495 -36.14 -8.13 -38.78
CA ILE A 495 -35.67 -9.25 -39.59
C ILE A 495 -36.23 -10.58 -39.06
N HIS A 496 -36.84 -11.37 -39.93
CA HIS A 496 -37.47 -12.65 -39.56
C HIS A 496 -37.32 -13.66 -40.71
N CYS A 497 -37.48 -14.95 -40.40
CA CYS A 497 -37.42 -15.99 -41.42
C CYS A 497 -38.74 -16.07 -42.19
N LYS A 498 -38.65 -16.04 -43.53
CA LYS A 498 -39.76 -16.26 -44.46
C LYS A 498 -39.51 -17.53 -45.26
N ILE A 499 -40.59 -18.22 -45.66
CA ILE A 499 -40.50 -19.39 -46.52
C ILE A 499 -40.03 -18.96 -47.91
N ASP A 500 -38.97 -19.60 -48.40
CA ASP A 500 -38.49 -19.39 -49.76
C ASP A 500 -39.52 -19.94 -50.74
N LYS A 501 -40.20 -19.05 -51.47
CA LYS A 501 -40.98 -19.43 -52.65
C LYS A 501 -40.02 -19.47 -53.84
N PRO A 502 -39.65 -20.65 -54.37
CA PRO A 502 -38.85 -20.70 -55.59
C PRO A 502 -39.62 -20.05 -56.73
N PHE A 503 -38.96 -19.16 -57.46
CA PHE A 503 -39.53 -18.62 -58.71
C PHE A 503 -39.48 -19.74 -59.75
N VAL A 504 -40.65 -20.25 -60.15
CA VAL A 504 -40.79 -21.21 -61.24
C VAL A 504 -41.25 -20.42 -62.48
N PRO A 505 -40.41 -20.29 -63.52
CA PRO A 505 -40.81 -19.64 -64.77
C PRO A 505 -42.00 -20.36 -65.40
N ASP A 506 -42.91 -19.61 -66.01
CA ASP A 506 -44.00 -20.17 -66.81
C ASP A 506 -43.42 -20.91 -68.02
N SER A 507 -43.71 -22.20 -68.17
CA SER A 507 -43.18 -23.02 -69.28
C SER A 507 -43.78 -22.67 -70.64
N SER A 508 -44.85 -21.87 -70.66
CA SER A 508 -45.58 -21.50 -71.87
C SER A 508 -45.17 -20.16 -72.49
N CYS A 509 -44.34 -19.35 -71.79
CA CYS A 509 -43.84 -18.05 -72.27
C CYS A 509 -42.31 -17.95 -72.11
N LYS A 510 -41.69 -16.90 -72.64
CA LYS A 510 -40.24 -16.67 -72.46
C LYS A 510 -39.93 -16.28 -71.00
N LEU A 511 -38.69 -16.50 -70.58
CA LEU A 511 -38.20 -16.05 -69.26
C LEU A 511 -38.43 -14.53 -69.11
N GLY A 512 -39.18 -14.13 -68.08
CA GLY A 512 -39.56 -12.72 -67.85
C GLY A 512 -40.99 -12.38 -68.25
N GLU A 513 -41.65 -13.24 -69.02
CA GLU A 513 -43.03 -13.11 -69.47
C GLU A 513 -43.97 -14.03 -68.68
N MET A 514 -45.26 -13.70 -68.70
CA MET A 514 -46.34 -14.49 -68.12
C MET A 514 -47.55 -14.47 -69.06
N HIS A 515 -48.31 -15.57 -69.08
CA HIS A 515 -49.53 -15.67 -69.86
C HIS A 515 -50.71 -14.92 -69.19
N ASP A 516 -51.24 -13.88 -69.84
CA ASP A 516 -52.39 -13.09 -69.35
C ASP A 516 -53.74 -13.59 -69.89
N GLY A 517 -53.82 -14.89 -70.22
CA GLY A 517 -55.03 -15.55 -70.74
C GLY A 517 -55.21 -15.49 -72.27
N THR A 518 -54.53 -14.59 -72.99
CA THR A 518 -54.60 -14.51 -74.47
C THR A 518 -53.25 -14.31 -75.17
N LYS A 519 -52.21 -13.84 -74.47
CA LYS A 519 -50.84 -13.61 -74.97
C LYS A 519 -49.83 -13.57 -73.83
N CYS A 520 -48.56 -13.79 -74.15
CA CYS A 520 -47.45 -13.57 -73.22
C CYS A 520 -47.17 -12.07 -73.07
N VAL A 521 -47.08 -11.58 -71.83
CA VAL A 521 -46.75 -10.18 -71.49
C VAL A 521 -45.67 -10.14 -70.41
N CYS A 522 -44.84 -9.10 -70.38
CA CYS A 522 -43.80 -8.95 -69.35
C CYS A 522 -44.39 -8.87 -67.94
N MET A 523 -43.78 -9.56 -67.00
CA MET A 523 -44.19 -9.54 -65.58
C MET A 523 -44.04 -8.14 -64.98
N SER A 524 -44.93 -7.76 -64.06
CA SER A 524 -44.79 -6.49 -63.32
C SER A 524 -43.69 -6.57 -62.26
N LYS A 525 -42.93 -5.48 -62.09
CA LYS A 525 -41.80 -5.39 -61.14
C LYS A 525 -42.25 -5.59 -59.69
N GLU A 526 -43.46 -5.17 -59.34
CA GLU A 526 -44.03 -5.28 -58.00
C GLU A 526 -44.26 -6.75 -57.58
N ARG A 527 -44.57 -7.62 -58.55
CA ARG A 527 -44.82 -9.04 -58.28
C ARG A 527 -43.57 -9.78 -57.82
N CYS A 528 -42.40 -9.25 -58.18
CA CYS A 528 -41.11 -9.85 -57.85
C CYS A 528 -40.54 -9.44 -56.49
N ARG A 529 -41.20 -8.52 -55.76
CA ARG A 529 -40.73 -7.99 -54.45
C ARG A 529 -40.59 -9.04 -53.36
N ASN A 530 -41.38 -10.12 -53.40
CA ASN A 530 -41.42 -11.11 -52.34
C ASN A 530 -40.33 -12.20 -52.47
N TYR A 531 -39.67 -12.29 -53.64
CA TYR A 531 -38.64 -13.29 -53.91
C TYR A 531 -37.27 -12.89 -53.33
N ARG A 532 -36.46 -13.89 -53.03
CA ARG A 532 -35.11 -13.74 -52.48
C ARG A 532 -34.21 -13.01 -53.49
N ALA A 533 -33.48 -11.99 -53.03
CA ALA A 533 -32.50 -11.27 -53.83
C ALA A 533 -31.11 -11.91 -53.67
N ASP A 534 -30.83 -12.91 -54.49
CA ASP A 534 -29.67 -13.78 -54.45
C ASP A 534 -28.82 -13.73 -55.73
N LEU A 535 -29.16 -12.85 -56.68
CA LEU A 535 -28.37 -12.63 -57.89
C LEU A 535 -27.67 -11.29 -57.82
N CYS A 536 -26.37 -11.29 -58.13
CA CYS A 536 -25.65 -10.07 -58.44
C CYS A 536 -25.72 -9.79 -59.94
N VAL A 537 -26.17 -8.58 -60.27
CA VAL A 537 -26.23 -8.11 -61.66
C VAL A 537 -25.57 -6.74 -61.77
N PHE A 538 -25.00 -6.46 -62.94
CA PHE A 538 -24.49 -5.15 -63.30
C PHE A 538 -25.59 -4.36 -64.02
N ASP A 539 -25.98 -3.23 -63.45
CA ASP A 539 -26.91 -2.27 -64.03
C ASP A 539 -26.10 -1.26 -64.84
N ALA A 540 -26.13 -1.38 -66.17
CA ALA A 540 -25.35 -0.54 -67.08
C ALA A 540 -25.86 0.91 -67.11
N ASP A 541 -27.13 1.15 -66.80
CA ASP A 541 -27.70 2.49 -66.75
C ASP A 541 -27.27 3.25 -65.49
N LYS A 542 -27.05 2.53 -64.37
CA LYS A 542 -26.57 3.10 -63.10
C LYS A 542 -25.08 2.92 -62.84
N ASP A 543 -24.34 2.27 -63.74
CA ASP A 543 -22.91 1.95 -63.61
C ASP A 543 -22.53 1.29 -62.26
N THR A 544 -23.42 0.44 -61.73
CA THR A 544 -23.27 -0.18 -60.40
C THR A 544 -23.74 -1.63 -60.39
N ALA A 545 -23.12 -2.45 -59.56
CA ALA A 545 -23.57 -3.81 -59.29
C ALA A 545 -24.64 -3.80 -58.19
N ILE A 546 -25.79 -4.44 -58.46
CA ILE A 546 -26.94 -4.48 -57.55
C ILE A 546 -27.38 -5.92 -57.29
N MET A 547 -27.89 -6.15 -56.08
CA MET A 547 -28.49 -7.42 -55.69
C MET A 547 -29.98 -7.41 -56.04
N ILE A 548 -30.44 -8.35 -56.85
CA ILE A 548 -31.85 -8.50 -57.24
C ILE A 548 -32.30 -9.97 -57.20
N SER A 549 -33.61 -10.20 -57.24
CA SER A 549 -34.17 -11.55 -57.30
C SER A 549 -34.19 -12.07 -58.74
N LEU A 550 -34.17 -13.40 -58.91
CA LEU A 550 -34.33 -14.02 -60.23
C LEU A 550 -35.60 -13.58 -60.95
N CYS A 551 -36.71 -13.41 -60.22
CA CYS A 551 -37.96 -12.87 -60.77
C CYS A 551 -37.75 -11.45 -61.29
N ALA A 552 -37.15 -10.56 -60.48
CA ALA A 552 -36.95 -9.16 -60.85
C ALA A 552 -36.01 -9.03 -62.04
N PHE A 553 -34.90 -9.78 -62.06
CA PHE A 553 -33.96 -9.81 -63.18
C PHE A 553 -34.62 -10.17 -64.52
N CYS A 554 -35.43 -11.23 -64.52
CA CYS A 554 -36.16 -11.65 -65.72
C CYS A 554 -37.23 -10.64 -66.14
N ALA A 555 -37.97 -10.07 -65.18
CA ALA A 555 -39.00 -9.07 -65.47
C ALA A 555 -38.40 -7.77 -66.04
N ASP A 556 -37.34 -7.25 -65.41
CA ASP A 556 -36.65 -6.02 -65.81
C ASP A 556 -36.04 -6.14 -67.21
N ARG A 557 -35.40 -7.28 -67.53
CA ARG A 557 -34.90 -7.55 -68.90
C ARG A 557 -36.02 -7.61 -69.94
N CYS A 558 -37.20 -8.11 -69.58
CA CYS A 558 -38.36 -8.10 -70.48
C CYS A 558 -38.84 -6.67 -70.79
N HIS A 559 -38.79 -5.77 -69.80
CA HIS A 559 -39.10 -4.34 -69.98
C HIS A 559 -38.00 -3.54 -70.68
N GLY A 560 -36.86 -4.17 -70.99
CA GLY A 560 -35.76 -3.56 -71.74
C GLY A 560 -34.64 -2.96 -70.89
N ASP A 561 -34.60 -3.22 -69.58
CA ASP A 561 -33.51 -2.74 -68.72
C ASP A 561 -32.19 -3.44 -69.07
N ARG A 562 -31.08 -2.67 -69.14
CA ARG A 562 -29.75 -3.18 -69.52
C ARG A 562 -29.03 -3.82 -68.33
N LEU A 563 -29.49 -5.00 -67.96
CA LEU A 563 -28.97 -5.79 -66.84
C LEU A 563 -28.12 -6.98 -67.30
N TYR A 564 -26.91 -7.06 -66.78
CA TYR A 564 -25.94 -8.12 -67.10
C TYR A 564 -25.69 -9.01 -65.90
N PHE A 565 -25.81 -10.33 -66.07
CA PHE A 565 -25.57 -11.28 -65.01
C PHE A 565 -24.07 -11.30 -64.62
N MET A 566 -23.77 -11.28 -63.32
CA MET A 566 -22.40 -11.40 -62.81
C MET A 566 -22.17 -12.75 -62.11
N ASN A 567 -22.90 -13.01 -61.01
CA ASN A 567 -22.76 -14.23 -60.23
C ASN A 567 -23.96 -14.46 -59.31
N ASN A 568 -24.09 -15.70 -58.84
CA ASN A 568 -24.98 -16.02 -57.73
C ASN A 568 -24.34 -15.55 -56.41
N GLY A 569 -25.16 -15.03 -55.48
CA GLY A 569 -24.74 -14.48 -54.19
C GLY A 569 -24.32 -13.02 -54.25
N LEU A 570 -23.64 -12.55 -53.19
CA LEU A 570 -23.16 -11.16 -53.06
C LEU A 570 -22.44 -10.65 -54.31
N CYS A 571 -22.71 -9.39 -54.64
CA CYS A 571 -21.85 -8.62 -55.51
C CYS A 571 -20.48 -8.45 -54.83
N LYS A 572 -19.47 -9.14 -55.36
CA LYS A 572 -18.09 -8.89 -54.96
C LYS A 572 -17.68 -7.54 -55.55
N THR A 573 -17.29 -6.63 -54.67
CA THR A 573 -16.83 -5.28 -55.04
C THR A 573 -15.31 -5.24 -55.24
N ASP A 574 -14.70 -6.37 -55.61
CA ASP A 574 -13.32 -6.35 -56.07
C ASP A 574 -13.25 -5.54 -57.37
N ALA A 575 -12.31 -4.59 -57.42
CA ALA A 575 -12.18 -3.66 -58.54
C ALA A 575 -12.12 -4.38 -59.90
N GLY A 576 -11.55 -5.60 -59.96
CA GLY A 576 -11.47 -6.40 -61.17
C GLY A 576 -12.79 -6.99 -61.67
N SER A 577 -13.68 -7.45 -60.78
CA SER A 577 -14.98 -8.01 -61.20
C SER A 577 -15.94 -6.93 -61.71
N LEU A 578 -15.93 -5.74 -61.08
CA LEU A 578 -16.71 -4.60 -61.56
C LEU A 578 -16.13 -4.03 -62.87
N ASP A 579 -14.80 -3.93 -62.99
CA ASP A 579 -14.13 -3.50 -64.22
C ASP A 579 -14.47 -4.44 -65.40
N TRP A 580 -14.46 -5.75 -65.17
CA TRP A 580 -14.88 -6.72 -66.18
C TRP A 580 -16.35 -6.56 -66.57
N ALA A 581 -17.26 -6.42 -65.59
CA ALA A 581 -18.69 -6.26 -65.87
C ALA A 581 -18.99 -4.99 -66.68
N LYS A 582 -18.33 -3.86 -66.34
CA LYS A 582 -18.39 -2.60 -67.09
C LYS A 582 -17.90 -2.77 -68.52
N PHE A 583 -16.73 -3.38 -68.68
CA PHE A 583 -16.16 -3.64 -70.01
C PHE A 583 -17.09 -4.53 -70.84
N ARG A 584 -17.52 -5.67 -70.29
CA ARG A 584 -18.40 -6.66 -70.93
C ARG A 584 -19.71 -6.02 -71.38
N ALA A 585 -20.34 -5.19 -70.55
CA ALA A 585 -21.55 -4.47 -70.89
C ALA A 585 -21.35 -3.49 -72.06
N ASN A 586 -20.27 -2.69 -72.03
CA ASN A 586 -19.99 -1.70 -73.07
C ASN A 586 -19.78 -2.33 -74.47
N VAL A 587 -19.09 -3.47 -74.53
CA VAL A 587 -18.80 -4.13 -75.82
C VAL A 587 -19.89 -5.11 -76.26
N SER A 588 -20.86 -5.43 -75.39
CA SER A 588 -21.91 -6.41 -75.68
C SER A 588 -22.77 -6.05 -76.90
N GLU A 589 -23.12 -4.78 -77.06
CA GLU A 589 -23.94 -4.27 -78.16
C GLU A 589 -23.20 -4.33 -79.51
N GLN A 590 -21.86 -4.35 -79.49
CA GLN A 590 -21.01 -4.43 -80.68
C GLN A 590 -20.80 -5.89 -81.14
N SER A 591 -21.12 -6.87 -80.29
CA SER A 591 -20.93 -8.29 -80.60
C SER A 591 -21.88 -8.74 -81.71
N SER A 592 -21.32 -9.44 -82.70
CA SER A 592 -22.08 -10.07 -83.78
C SER A 592 -22.86 -11.31 -83.34
N VAL A 593 -22.53 -11.84 -82.15
CA VAL A 593 -23.12 -13.05 -81.55
C VAL A 593 -23.71 -12.70 -80.19
N GLN A 594 -24.97 -13.07 -79.95
CA GLN A 594 -25.65 -12.94 -78.65
C GLN A 594 -26.45 -14.22 -78.40
N GLU A 595 -25.80 -15.24 -77.84
CA GLU A 595 -26.39 -16.55 -77.61
C GLU A 595 -26.93 -16.66 -76.18
N PRO A 596 -28.21 -17.03 -75.99
CA PRO A 596 -28.76 -17.20 -74.65
C PRO A 596 -28.17 -18.43 -73.94
N CYS A 597 -27.62 -18.25 -72.74
CA CYS A 597 -26.97 -19.29 -71.94
C CYS A 597 -27.45 -19.24 -70.48
N GLY A 598 -28.54 -19.95 -70.20
CA GLY A 598 -29.13 -19.94 -68.85
C GLY A 598 -29.69 -18.57 -68.48
N LEU A 599 -29.13 -17.94 -67.45
CA LEU A 599 -29.47 -16.58 -67.01
C LEU A 599 -28.61 -15.50 -67.68
N ASP A 600 -27.60 -15.90 -68.45
CA ASP A 600 -26.64 -15.01 -69.06
C ASP A 600 -26.75 -15.03 -70.60
N THR A 601 -26.07 -14.10 -71.26
CA THR A 601 -25.98 -14.02 -72.72
C THR A 601 -24.50 -14.11 -73.10
N CYS A 602 -24.12 -15.16 -73.83
CA CYS A 602 -22.74 -15.33 -74.26
C CYS A 602 -22.50 -14.60 -75.58
N TYR A 603 -21.38 -13.89 -75.65
CA TYR A 603 -20.98 -13.11 -76.81
C TYR A 603 -19.94 -13.83 -77.67
N GLU A 604 -19.47 -13.23 -78.76
CA GLU A 604 -18.57 -13.90 -79.71
C GLU A 604 -17.24 -14.38 -79.09
N TRP A 605 -16.82 -13.78 -77.97
CA TRP A 605 -15.65 -14.15 -77.15
C TRP A 605 -15.93 -15.15 -76.02
N GLU A 606 -17.15 -15.67 -75.91
CA GLU A 606 -17.58 -16.62 -74.87
C GLU A 606 -18.19 -17.89 -75.50
N THR A 607 -18.20 -18.97 -74.73
CA THR A 607 -18.96 -20.20 -75.04
C THR A 607 -19.88 -20.57 -73.90
N CYS A 608 -21.09 -21.01 -74.23
CA CYS A 608 -22.03 -21.54 -73.24
C CYS A 608 -21.61 -22.94 -72.78
N SER A 609 -21.31 -23.09 -71.49
CA SER A 609 -20.93 -24.39 -70.91
C SER A 609 -22.14 -25.30 -70.69
N VAL A 610 -21.88 -26.58 -70.40
CA VAL A 610 -22.92 -27.57 -70.06
C VAL A 610 -23.71 -27.17 -68.80
N SER A 611 -23.09 -26.41 -67.88
CA SER A 611 -23.73 -25.86 -66.67
C SER A 611 -24.53 -24.58 -66.93
N LYS A 612 -24.73 -24.17 -68.19
CA LYS A 612 -25.42 -22.94 -68.60
C LYS A 612 -24.78 -21.67 -68.03
N THR A 613 -23.44 -21.61 -68.06
CA THR A 613 -22.64 -20.43 -67.69
C THR A 613 -21.75 -20.02 -68.86
N CYS A 614 -21.56 -18.72 -69.08
CA CYS A 614 -20.65 -18.23 -70.12
C CYS A 614 -19.20 -18.35 -69.65
N GLU A 615 -18.40 -19.08 -70.43
CA GLU A 615 -16.96 -19.24 -70.21
C GLU A 615 -16.17 -18.49 -71.28
N CYS A 616 -15.07 -17.85 -70.86
CA CYS A 616 -14.20 -17.11 -71.77
C CYS A 616 -13.57 -18.07 -72.79
N LYS A 617 -13.67 -17.74 -74.09
CA LYS A 617 -12.87 -18.42 -75.11
C LYS A 617 -11.39 -18.11 -74.92
N ILE A 618 -10.55 -19.06 -75.31
CA ILE A 618 -9.13 -18.79 -75.48
C ILE A 618 -8.99 -17.90 -76.71
N PRO A 619 -8.16 -16.83 -76.72
CA PRO A 619 -8.06 -15.93 -77.88
C PRO A 619 -7.81 -16.65 -79.22
N ARG A 620 -7.16 -17.82 -79.23
CA ARG A 620 -6.93 -18.61 -80.45
C ARG A 620 -8.19 -19.21 -81.08
N GLU A 621 -9.27 -19.33 -80.32
CA GLU A 621 -10.57 -19.86 -80.75
C GLU A 621 -11.43 -18.79 -81.45
N CYS A 622 -11.02 -17.52 -81.39
CA CYS A 622 -11.65 -16.44 -82.13
C CYS A 622 -11.30 -16.50 -83.62
N SER A 623 -12.31 -16.35 -84.48
CA SER A 623 -12.10 -16.19 -85.93
C SER A 623 -11.28 -14.93 -86.19
N LYS A 624 -10.42 -14.96 -87.22
CA LYS A 624 -9.66 -13.79 -87.67
C LYS A 624 -10.50 -12.83 -88.52
N ASP A 625 -11.63 -13.28 -89.03
CA ASP A 625 -12.55 -12.47 -89.82
C ASP A 625 -13.40 -11.61 -88.88
N GLY A 626 -13.19 -10.30 -88.89
CA GLY A 626 -13.93 -9.34 -88.07
C GLY A 626 -14.02 -7.98 -88.75
N LYS A 627 -15.21 -7.36 -88.73
CA LYS A 627 -15.46 -6.06 -89.38
C LYS A 627 -14.87 -4.88 -88.59
N GLN A 628 -14.77 -5.00 -87.27
CA GLN A 628 -14.16 -4.00 -86.38
C GLN A 628 -12.82 -4.50 -85.85
N MET A 629 -11.78 -3.68 -86.05
CA MET A 629 -10.42 -3.92 -85.59
C MET A 629 -10.08 -2.92 -84.50
N TYR A 630 -9.26 -3.33 -83.55
CA TYR A 630 -8.77 -2.53 -82.43
C TYR A 630 -7.25 -2.60 -82.40
N CYS A 631 -6.59 -1.46 -82.21
CA CYS A 631 -5.15 -1.42 -82.03
C CYS A 631 -4.81 -1.52 -80.54
N LEU A 632 -4.22 -2.65 -80.15
CA LEU A 632 -3.94 -2.96 -78.75
C LEU A 632 -2.43 -3.08 -78.52
N LYS A 633 -1.96 -2.54 -77.41
CA LYS A 633 -0.61 -2.77 -76.89
C LYS A 633 -0.68 -3.80 -75.77
N ILE A 634 -0.09 -4.98 -76.00
CA ILE A 634 -0.09 -6.07 -75.01
C ILE A 634 0.97 -5.77 -73.95
N VAL A 635 0.59 -5.53 -72.70
CA VAL A 635 1.49 -5.05 -71.62
C VAL A 635 2.68 -6.00 -71.41
N ARG A 636 2.43 -7.31 -71.40
CA ARG A 636 3.46 -8.32 -71.12
C ARG A 636 4.51 -8.46 -72.21
N THR A 637 4.16 -8.24 -73.47
CA THR A 637 5.09 -8.39 -74.62
C THR A 637 5.52 -7.06 -75.22
N GLN A 638 4.92 -5.95 -74.76
CA GLN A 638 5.05 -4.60 -75.32
C GLN A 638 4.80 -4.53 -76.84
N SER A 639 4.12 -5.55 -77.41
CA SER A 639 3.84 -5.62 -78.84
C SER A 639 2.49 -4.99 -79.16
N THR A 640 2.45 -4.24 -80.27
CA THR A 640 1.24 -3.64 -80.81
C THR A 640 0.62 -4.55 -81.85
N ARG A 641 -0.67 -4.86 -81.73
CA ARG A 641 -1.36 -5.76 -82.66
C ARG A 641 -2.76 -5.23 -82.99
N SER A 642 -3.14 -5.38 -84.26
CA SER A 642 -4.50 -5.18 -84.74
C SER A 642 -5.30 -6.46 -84.47
N LEU A 643 -6.25 -6.41 -83.54
CA LEU A 643 -7.08 -7.54 -83.13
C LEU A 643 -8.56 -7.18 -83.27
N ASN A 644 -9.40 -8.15 -83.62
CA ASN A 644 -10.84 -7.91 -83.69
C ASN A 644 -11.49 -7.95 -82.29
N LEU A 645 -12.79 -7.64 -82.23
CA LEU A 645 -13.56 -7.58 -80.98
C LEU A 645 -13.49 -8.89 -80.18
N CYS A 646 -13.68 -10.05 -80.82
CA CYS A 646 -13.56 -11.36 -80.17
C CYS A 646 -12.21 -11.54 -79.48
N PHE A 647 -11.10 -11.24 -80.15
CA PHE A 647 -9.76 -11.36 -79.57
C PHE A 647 -9.57 -10.40 -78.38
N MET A 648 -9.99 -9.14 -78.52
CA MET A 648 -9.86 -8.12 -77.47
C MET A 648 -10.62 -8.53 -76.20
N ALA A 649 -11.89 -8.91 -76.37
CA ALA A 649 -12.75 -9.26 -75.25
C ALA A 649 -12.36 -10.61 -74.62
N ALA A 650 -11.94 -11.60 -75.41
CA ALA A 650 -11.43 -12.88 -74.90
C ALA A 650 -10.16 -12.70 -74.05
N MET A 651 -9.26 -11.79 -74.45
CA MET A 651 -8.07 -11.44 -73.65
C MET A 651 -8.47 -10.79 -72.32
N LYS A 652 -9.39 -9.83 -72.32
CA LYS A 652 -9.84 -9.16 -71.10
C LYS A 652 -10.58 -10.13 -70.17
N CYS A 653 -11.45 -10.97 -70.71
CA CYS A 653 -12.18 -12.04 -70.01
C CYS A 653 -11.20 -12.99 -69.29
N SER A 654 -10.13 -13.37 -69.99
CA SER A 654 -9.05 -14.23 -69.46
C SER A 654 -8.04 -13.49 -68.56
N LYS A 655 -8.35 -12.26 -68.12
CA LYS A 655 -7.50 -11.41 -67.26
C LYS A 655 -6.12 -11.09 -67.84
N MET A 656 -6.00 -11.01 -69.16
CA MET A 656 -4.77 -10.53 -69.82
C MET A 656 -4.77 -9.00 -69.88
N GLU A 657 -3.67 -8.38 -69.45
CA GLU A 657 -3.52 -6.93 -69.46
C GLU A 657 -3.08 -6.39 -70.83
N PHE A 658 -3.84 -5.42 -71.34
CA PHE A 658 -3.55 -4.69 -72.56
C PHE A 658 -4.04 -3.25 -72.45
N GLU A 659 -3.47 -2.38 -73.28
CA GLU A 659 -3.86 -0.98 -73.43
C GLU A 659 -4.50 -0.80 -74.82
N LEU A 660 -5.73 -0.28 -74.86
CA LEU A 660 -6.41 0.08 -76.10
C LEU A 660 -5.88 1.44 -76.56
N LEU A 661 -5.16 1.47 -77.69
CA LEU A 661 -4.59 2.71 -78.23
C LEU A 661 -5.64 3.51 -79.01
N HIS A 662 -6.35 2.87 -79.93
CA HIS A 662 -7.48 3.44 -80.67
C HIS A 662 -8.31 2.34 -81.35
N GLU A 663 -9.54 2.70 -81.72
CA GLU A 663 -10.37 1.88 -82.62
C GLU A 663 -9.82 1.98 -84.05
N GLY A 664 -9.75 0.86 -84.76
CA GLY A 664 -9.10 0.72 -86.07
C GLY A 664 -7.81 -0.10 -86.04
N PRO A 665 -7.26 -0.46 -87.22
CA PRO A 665 -6.01 -1.21 -87.31
C PRO A 665 -4.83 -0.35 -86.85
N CYS A 666 -3.86 -0.96 -86.15
CA CYS A 666 -2.59 -0.30 -85.86
C CYS A 666 -1.91 0.15 -87.15
N ALA A 667 -1.30 1.35 -87.12
CA ALA A 667 -0.41 1.77 -88.19
C ALA A 667 0.67 0.70 -88.40
N SER A 668 0.87 0.25 -89.64
CA SER A 668 1.96 -0.66 -89.98
C SER A 668 3.29 -0.01 -89.64
N SER A 669 4.04 -0.57 -88.69
CA SER A 669 5.47 -0.28 -88.52
C SER A 669 6.29 -1.05 -89.54
#